data_AF-A0A0D2KGQ0-F1
#
_entry.id   AF-A0A0D2KGQ0-F1
#
_cell.length_a   1.000
_cell.length_b   1.000
_cell.length_c   1.000
_cell.angle_alpha   90.00
_cell.angle_beta   90.00
_cell.angle_gamma   90.00
#
_symmetry.space_group_name_H-M   'P 1'
#
loop_
_entity.id
_entity.type
_entity.pdbx_description
1 polymer ?
#
loop_
_entity_poly.entity_id
_entity_poly.type
_entity_poly.pdbx_seq_one_letter_code
_entity_poly.pdbx_strand_id
1 'polypeptide(L)'
;MATAGSQLRDSGCSTTSTVTTPGTPHSSYPRRRSPVESDRIRGSRDLHSCNEEPSRRNSAFLEVGLGGEDAIVDSKLRRDPRPKLQVRFRSDVDVAEPEVVDWPEPSPVGSRPSHPQMSPYFPTLPRLLFLALVILLVVPSLHHSPLLIAGANPLGRKAGSSSARAPWLGDKRDALPGNIKRQNSATDVCKRWSGQSALVNGTLYYYGGRATTSADQTSDEWNNDLVTLDLTKSWQISSPSLTGLPIPSGPPAVSLGYLWNSYDALYLYGGEFSDTPVASPVPFSLWTYDISSSTWSESSNPQTSSGQNSEPAGQPVQRAAEGAGISVPNIGRGFYFGGHLDFLTTAGWSESIARVYLKGMLEYTYPGYSNAAVNGGQKAGSSGIYRNITQGGDQDSAGFPERADGLLVYIPGYGKSGIILGLAGGTNATFTQMNVIDVYDIDSSTWYKQATSGPTPEIRVNPCAVALSAADGSSVQVYMYGGQNLLPYGQQTQYDDIWILTIPSFTWIQVDTTNQANPPGRAGHMCNVWNGQMVVVGGYVGQDLSCDSPGIYVFNTSSLQWQSGYVALQTDDNLNRQKSQQGDPSALQGSFGYAVPKAVQSVIGGNSVGAATVSAPAESATQGPLATGTPHTYTVTQSGGSVATETAAPTGTSGTSGTSGNTGGGSSDNGGSSSGTNIGAIVAGVIAGILAVVAAYLAFCVWLYRKQLKIYKNHMAMAQRQDLAGDPRFIGAGFAGGGRYTDKSQSSDSRHSADNRSGSSGGRANQLSSNNPYRNVPGGAGSATAASSTEDLMAGQEPSFLGVVLNPRRSLRVVNRD
;
A
#
# COMPACT_ATOMS: atom_id res chain seq x y z
N MET A 1 -56.22 -12.42 -53.90
CA MET A 1 -57.53 -12.75 -53.29
C MET A 1 -57.35 -12.65 -51.77
N ALA A 2 -58.29 -12.19 -50.94
CA ALA A 2 -59.47 -11.33 -51.10
C ALA A 2 -59.95 -11.02 -49.65
N THR A 3 -60.07 -9.79 -49.15
CA THR A 3 -61.16 -8.79 -49.33
C THR A 3 -62.58 -9.33 -49.06
N ALA A 4 -63.48 -8.67 -48.28
CA ALA A 4 -63.37 -7.47 -47.42
C ALA A 4 -64.67 -7.23 -46.59
N GLY A 5 -64.60 -6.35 -45.57
CA GLY A 5 -65.69 -5.41 -45.18
C GLY A 5 -66.80 -5.86 -44.19
N SER A 6 -67.54 -4.96 -43.51
CA SER A 6 -67.36 -3.49 -43.31
C SER A 6 -68.39 -2.85 -42.33
N GLN A 7 -68.05 -1.71 -41.69
CA GLN A 7 -68.95 -0.68 -41.06
C GLN A 7 -69.67 -1.03 -39.72
N LEU A 8 -69.99 -0.11 -38.78
CA LEU A 8 -69.71 1.35 -38.59
C LEU A 8 -70.03 1.89 -37.14
N ARG A 9 -69.54 3.12 -36.81
CA ARG A 9 -70.00 4.11 -35.77
C ARG A 9 -69.74 3.85 -34.25
N ASP A 10 -69.47 4.84 -33.39
CA ASP A 10 -69.09 6.28 -33.57
C ASP A 10 -68.42 6.93 -32.30
N SER A 11 -67.88 8.16 -32.45
CA SER A 11 -67.28 9.10 -31.44
C SER A 11 -65.93 8.70 -30.77
N GLY A 12 -64.84 9.52 -30.69
CA GLY A 12 -64.52 10.90 -31.12
C GLY A 12 -64.17 11.84 -29.92
N CYS A 13 -63.16 12.74 -29.85
CA CYS A 13 -62.09 13.28 -30.73
C CYS A 13 -60.90 13.78 -29.82
N SER A 14 -59.65 14.12 -30.23
CA SER A 14 -59.01 14.83 -31.38
C SER A 14 -58.92 16.38 -31.19
N THR A 15 -57.89 17.15 -31.62
CA THR A 15 -56.87 16.99 -32.70
C THR A 15 -55.38 17.25 -32.29
N THR A 16 -54.55 17.95 -33.08
CA THR A 16 -53.08 17.72 -33.20
C THR A 16 -52.25 18.89 -33.82
N SER A 17 -50.90 18.83 -33.66
CA SER A 17 -49.82 19.30 -34.60
C SER A 17 -49.10 20.68 -34.45
N THR A 18 -47.81 20.62 -34.06
CA THR A 18 -46.54 21.13 -34.70
C THR A 18 -46.32 22.58 -35.25
N VAL A 19 -45.07 23.07 -35.09
CA VAL A 19 -44.27 24.07 -35.90
C VAL A 19 -44.08 25.55 -35.40
N THR A 20 -42.84 25.84 -34.93
CA THR A 20 -41.97 27.05 -35.09
C THR A 20 -42.24 28.43 -34.43
N THR A 21 -41.12 29.11 -34.12
CA THR A 21 -40.84 30.41 -33.43
C THR A 21 -40.98 31.67 -34.33
N PRO A 22 -40.72 32.95 -33.92
CA PRO A 22 -40.11 33.49 -32.68
C PRO A 22 -40.74 34.78 -32.05
N GLY A 23 -40.19 35.29 -30.92
CA GLY A 23 -40.32 36.71 -30.51
C GLY A 23 -40.26 37.04 -29.00
N THR A 24 -39.37 37.96 -28.59
CA THR A 24 -39.23 38.56 -27.22
C THR A 24 -39.55 40.06 -27.24
N PRO A 25 -40.06 40.72 -26.16
CA PRO A 25 -39.15 41.49 -25.25
C PRO A 25 -39.66 41.83 -23.79
N HIS A 26 -38.74 42.30 -22.91
CA HIS A 26 -38.80 43.39 -21.86
C HIS A 26 -40.09 43.71 -21.01
N SER A 27 -40.09 44.35 -19.80
CA SER A 27 -39.07 44.77 -18.79
C SER A 27 -39.73 45.37 -17.49
N SER A 28 -39.01 45.33 -16.34
CA SER A 28 -38.94 46.31 -15.20
C SER A 28 -40.16 46.83 -14.36
N TYR A 29 -40.11 46.63 -13.01
CA TYR A 29 -40.22 47.59 -11.85
C TYR A 29 -41.37 48.66 -11.74
N PRO A 30 -41.62 49.40 -10.60
CA PRO A 30 -41.22 49.27 -9.16
C PRO A 30 -42.26 49.67 -8.04
N ARG A 31 -41.88 49.47 -6.75
CA ARG A 31 -42.10 50.34 -5.53
C ARG A 31 -43.48 50.46 -4.78
N ARG A 32 -43.38 50.28 -3.43
CA ARG A 32 -43.67 51.23 -2.29
C ARG A 32 -44.82 50.97 -1.26
N ARG A 33 -44.41 51.09 0.02
CA ARG A 33 -45.04 51.69 1.24
C ARG A 33 -45.85 50.86 2.26
N SER A 34 -45.49 51.10 3.54
CA SER A 34 -46.09 50.75 4.85
C SER A 34 -47.19 51.78 5.27
N PRO A 35 -47.73 51.92 6.53
CA PRO A 35 -47.08 51.82 7.88
C PRO A 35 -47.99 51.42 9.11
N VAL A 36 -47.50 51.72 10.35
CA VAL A 36 -48.23 51.95 11.64
C VAL A 36 -48.82 50.72 12.39
N GLU A 37 -48.78 50.56 13.73
CA GLU A 37 -47.87 50.94 14.88
C GLU A 37 -48.39 50.16 16.17
N SER A 38 -48.00 50.24 17.46
CA SER A 38 -47.07 51.03 18.33
C SER A 38 -46.68 50.27 19.65
N ASP A 39 -46.61 50.96 20.80
CA ASP A 39 -46.74 50.55 22.23
C ASP A 39 -45.64 49.75 23.00
N ARG A 40 -44.50 50.44 23.24
CA ARG A 40 -44.06 51.03 24.55
C ARG A 40 -44.49 50.35 25.90
N ILE A 41 -43.72 50.28 27.00
CA ILE A 41 -42.73 51.19 27.67
C ILE A 41 -41.68 50.41 28.53
N ARG A 42 -40.39 50.86 28.53
CA ARG A 42 -39.23 50.70 29.49
C ARG A 42 -38.99 49.37 30.27
N GLY A 43 -37.75 48.90 30.50
CA GLY A 43 -36.43 49.30 29.99
C GLY A 43 -35.34 49.61 31.05
N SER A 44 -34.11 49.14 30.79
CA SER A 44 -32.83 49.69 31.31
C SER A 44 -31.72 49.47 30.26
N ARG A 45 -30.55 50.11 30.44
CA ARG A 45 -29.34 49.98 29.59
C ARG A 45 -28.39 48.94 30.21
N ASP A 46 -27.44 48.30 29.50
CA ASP A 46 -26.33 48.91 28.76
C ASP A 46 -25.87 48.10 27.52
N LEU A 47 -24.91 48.67 26.77
CA LEU A 47 -24.43 48.19 25.48
C LEU A 47 -23.37 47.07 25.62
N HIS A 48 -23.38 46.12 24.68
CA HIS A 48 -22.17 45.76 23.91
C HIS A 48 -22.56 45.29 22.49
N SER A 49 -21.58 45.23 21.58
CA SER A 49 -21.82 45.06 20.14
C SER A 49 -22.05 43.59 19.75
N CYS A 50 -23.10 43.32 18.97
CA CYS A 50 -23.27 42.02 18.32
C CYS A 50 -22.35 41.94 17.08
N ASN A 51 -21.33 41.09 17.15
CA ASN A 51 -20.67 40.48 15.99
C ASN A 51 -20.58 38.98 16.28
N GLU A 52 -21.65 38.25 15.98
CA GLU A 52 -21.62 36.79 16.01
C GLU A 52 -21.02 36.29 14.69
N GLU A 53 -19.73 35.92 14.72
CA GLU A 53 -19.20 35.02 13.68
C GLU A 53 -19.78 33.61 13.93
N PRO A 54 -20.16 32.86 12.88
CA PRO A 54 -20.70 31.52 13.03
C PRO A 54 -19.64 30.57 13.57
N SER A 55 -19.98 29.80 14.62
CA SER A 55 -19.08 28.81 15.19
C SER A 55 -18.70 27.74 14.17
N ARG A 56 -17.42 27.71 13.80
CA ARG A 56 -16.87 26.65 12.95
C ARG A 56 -16.83 25.35 13.76
N ARG A 57 -17.40 24.28 13.20
CA ARG A 57 -17.29 22.92 13.77
C ARG A 57 -15.97 22.29 13.36
N ASN A 58 -15.37 21.51 14.26
CA ASN A 58 -14.13 20.79 14.00
C ASN A 58 -14.39 19.55 13.11
N SER A 59 -13.35 19.07 12.40
CA SER A 59 -13.41 17.88 11.55
C SER A 59 -13.24 16.61 12.40
N ALA A 60 -13.89 15.50 12.05
CA ALA A 60 -13.79 14.22 12.77
C ALA A 60 -12.41 13.51 12.64
N PHE A 61 -11.40 14.25 12.16
CA PHE A 61 -9.99 13.86 11.99
C PHE A 61 -9.08 15.03 12.44
N LEU A 62 -9.50 15.80 13.45
CA LEU A 62 -8.79 17.00 13.91
C LEU A 62 -8.27 16.93 15.37
N GLU A 63 -8.77 15.99 16.18
CA GLU A 63 -8.64 16.05 17.65
C GLU A 63 -7.77 14.95 18.27
N VAL A 64 -6.60 14.69 17.66
CA VAL A 64 -5.47 14.05 18.37
C VAL A 64 -4.13 14.62 17.90
N GLY A 65 -3.41 15.29 18.82
CA GLY A 65 -1.96 15.54 18.69
C GLY A 65 -1.47 16.72 17.84
N LEU A 66 -2.34 17.59 17.30
CA LEU A 66 -1.94 18.80 16.55
C LEU A 66 -2.45 20.15 17.12
N GLY A 67 -3.15 20.13 18.26
CA GLY A 67 -3.61 21.33 18.95
C GLY A 67 -2.52 21.99 19.80
N GLY A 68 -1.57 22.71 19.18
CA GLY A 68 -0.58 23.51 19.91
C GLY A 68 0.28 24.40 19.00
N GLU A 69 0.48 25.67 19.39
CA GLU A 69 1.25 26.66 18.62
C GLU A 69 2.78 26.50 18.76
N ASP A 70 3.25 25.55 19.58
CA ASP A 70 4.67 25.35 19.93
C ASP A 70 5.50 24.54 18.89
N ALA A 71 4.95 24.30 17.70
CA ALA A 71 5.72 23.79 16.58
C ALA A 71 6.61 24.91 15.98
N ILE A 72 7.91 24.86 16.30
CA ILE A 72 8.99 25.79 15.89
C ILE A 72 9.17 27.03 16.82
N VAL A 73 9.96 26.85 17.89
CA VAL A 73 10.71 27.95 18.54
C VAL A 73 12.17 27.53 18.74
N ASP A 74 13.12 28.46 18.51
CA ASP A 74 14.56 28.19 18.43
C ASP A 74 15.24 27.92 19.80
N SER A 75 16.31 27.13 19.74
CA SER A 75 17.09 26.60 20.86
C SER A 75 18.16 27.57 21.40
N LYS A 76 17.76 28.64 22.12
CA LYS A 76 18.72 29.39 22.98
C LYS A 76 18.12 30.09 24.20
N LEU A 77 18.86 29.92 25.31
CA LEU A 77 19.03 30.84 26.45
C LEU A 77 17.79 31.24 27.28
N ARG A 78 17.68 30.62 28.47
CA ARG A 78 17.92 31.35 29.74
C ARG A 78 18.25 30.41 30.92
N ARG A 79 19.11 30.92 31.81
CA ARG A 79 19.23 30.53 33.24
C ARG A 79 18.36 31.52 34.03
N ASP A 80 17.86 31.34 35.25
CA ASP A 80 18.00 30.43 36.41
C ASP A 80 16.63 30.44 37.18
N PRO A 81 16.45 29.88 38.40
CA PRO A 81 16.95 28.64 39.02
C PRO A 81 15.79 27.66 39.39
N ARG A 82 16.10 26.40 39.70
CA ARG A 82 15.09 25.40 40.15
C ARG A 82 14.82 25.45 41.67
N PRO A 83 13.54 25.40 42.12
CA PRO A 83 13.19 24.99 43.48
C PRO A 83 13.60 23.53 43.74
N LYS A 84 13.95 23.21 45.00
CA LYS A 84 14.26 21.83 45.41
C LYS A 84 13.02 21.15 46.00
N LEU A 85 12.68 19.97 45.50
CA LEU A 85 11.95 18.97 46.28
C LEU A 85 12.83 17.72 46.41
N GLN A 86 12.90 17.13 47.60
CA GLN A 86 13.72 15.95 47.86
C GLN A 86 12.87 14.69 47.84
N VAL A 87 13.24 13.73 46.98
CA VAL A 87 12.84 12.32 47.13
C VAL A 87 14.12 11.50 47.16
N ARG A 88 14.34 10.76 48.26
CA ARG A 88 15.46 9.83 48.40
C ARG A 88 15.02 8.45 47.92
N PHE A 89 15.70 7.93 46.90
CA PHE A 89 15.85 6.48 46.76
C PHE A 89 17.19 6.07 47.38
N ARG A 90 17.19 4.99 48.16
CA ARG A 90 18.41 4.31 48.59
C ARG A 90 18.76 3.26 47.54
N SER A 91 20.03 3.19 47.18
CA SER A 91 20.64 2.10 46.42
C SER A 91 21.75 1.52 47.29
N ASP A 92 21.43 0.47 48.03
CA ASP A 92 22.42 -0.31 48.76
C ASP A 92 22.88 -1.45 47.83
N VAL A 93 24.16 -1.47 47.48
CA VAL A 93 24.80 -2.46 46.59
C VAL A 93 26.04 -2.96 47.29
N ASP A 94 25.95 -4.11 47.95
CA ASP A 94 27.09 -4.74 48.61
C ASP A 94 27.92 -5.52 47.60
N VAL A 95 29.20 -5.14 47.47
CA VAL A 95 30.24 -5.87 46.74
C VAL A 95 31.06 -6.65 47.77
N ALA A 96 31.30 -7.93 47.52
CA ALA A 96 32.20 -8.77 48.31
C ALA A 96 33.36 -9.26 47.44
N GLU A 97 34.59 -9.08 47.92
CA GLU A 97 35.83 -9.50 47.25
C GLU A 97 36.23 -10.95 47.61
N PRO A 98 37.07 -11.63 46.79
CA PRO A 98 37.39 -13.05 46.97
C PRO A 98 38.73 -13.32 47.68
N GLU A 99 38.85 -14.46 48.38
CA GLU A 99 40.15 -15.04 48.77
C GLU A 99 40.26 -16.56 48.55
N VAL A 100 41.33 -16.93 47.82
CA VAL A 100 42.27 -18.06 47.96
C VAL A 100 41.80 -19.42 48.51
N VAL A 101 42.01 -20.47 47.71
CA VAL A 101 42.37 -21.84 48.15
C VAL A 101 43.50 -22.37 47.25
N ASP A 102 44.42 -23.18 47.79
CA ASP A 102 45.67 -23.60 47.12
C ASP A 102 45.70 -25.11 46.74
N TRP A 103 46.70 -25.53 45.93
CA TRP A 103 46.80 -26.85 45.27
C TRP A 103 47.48 -27.94 46.14
N PRO A 104 47.29 -29.26 45.83
CA PRO A 104 48.18 -29.96 44.86
C PRO A 104 47.54 -31.10 44.02
N GLU A 105 48.23 -31.50 42.94
CA GLU A 105 47.99 -32.72 42.12
C GLU A 105 48.75 -33.96 42.69
N PRO A 106 48.46 -35.23 42.30
CA PRO A 106 48.94 -35.76 41.01
C PRO A 106 48.06 -36.82 40.28
N SER A 107 48.27 -36.92 38.96
CA SER A 107 47.84 -38.00 38.03
C SER A 107 48.73 -39.28 38.15
N PRO A 108 48.55 -40.43 37.42
CA PRO A 108 47.82 -40.75 36.16
C PRO A 108 46.80 -41.93 36.32
N VAL A 109 46.14 -42.58 35.34
CA VAL A 109 46.48 -43.09 33.99
C VAL A 109 45.18 -43.31 33.18
N GLY A 110 45.17 -43.17 31.84
CA GLY A 110 44.11 -43.75 30.99
C GLY A 110 43.88 -43.06 29.63
N SER A 111 44.19 -43.75 28.53
CA SER A 111 44.06 -43.24 27.15
C SER A 111 42.63 -43.21 26.59
N ARG A 112 42.37 -42.23 25.71
CA ARG A 112 41.41 -42.19 24.56
C ARG A 112 40.69 -43.52 24.21
N PRO A 113 39.38 -43.48 23.86
CA PRO A 113 39.05 -43.18 22.45
C PRO A 113 37.77 -42.34 22.19
N SER A 114 37.49 -42.13 20.90
CA SER A 114 36.38 -41.39 20.29
C SER A 114 35.10 -42.21 20.06
N HIS A 115 33.96 -41.53 19.99
CA HIS A 115 32.67 -41.92 19.37
C HIS A 115 32.05 -43.31 19.70
N PRO A 116 30.86 -43.33 20.32
CA PRO A 116 29.85 -44.36 20.13
C PRO A 116 28.87 -43.99 19.00
N GLN A 117 28.39 -44.98 18.26
CA GLN A 117 27.26 -44.84 17.32
C GLN A 117 25.91 -44.93 18.06
N MET A 118 24.84 -44.44 17.44
CA MET A 118 23.47 -44.74 17.87
C MET A 118 23.13 -46.23 17.69
N SER A 119 22.18 -46.73 18.48
CA SER A 119 21.45 -47.98 18.21
C SER A 119 19.99 -47.85 18.67
N PRO A 120 19.03 -48.50 17.99
CA PRO A 120 17.61 -48.23 18.17
C PRO A 120 16.99 -48.97 19.38
N TYR A 121 16.05 -48.31 20.05
CA TYR A 121 15.20 -48.94 21.06
C TYR A 121 14.01 -49.66 20.41
N PHE A 122 13.90 -50.97 20.63
CA PHE A 122 12.68 -51.75 20.35
C PHE A 122 11.92 -52.03 21.66
N PRO A 123 10.58 -51.83 21.71
CA PRO A 123 9.77 -52.18 22.88
C PRO A 123 9.55 -53.70 22.97
N THR A 124 9.59 -54.24 24.19
CA THR A 124 9.49 -55.69 24.43
C THR A 124 8.05 -56.21 24.40
N LEU A 125 7.89 -57.46 23.94
CA LEU A 125 6.60 -58.16 23.76
C LEU A 125 5.56 -58.03 24.89
N PRO A 126 5.91 -58.08 26.20
CA PRO A 126 4.91 -58.09 27.28
C PRO A 126 3.96 -56.89 27.28
N ARG A 127 4.39 -55.72 26.80
CA ARG A 127 3.53 -54.51 26.74
C ARG A 127 2.51 -54.55 25.60
N LEU A 128 2.81 -55.22 24.49
CA LEU A 128 1.86 -55.40 23.39
C LEU A 128 0.75 -56.41 23.74
N LEU A 129 1.09 -57.49 24.45
CA LEU A 129 0.12 -58.46 24.96
C LEU A 129 -0.89 -57.83 25.94
N PHE A 130 -0.43 -56.93 26.81
CA PHE A 130 -1.32 -56.23 27.75
C PHE A 130 -2.31 -55.30 27.01
N LEU A 131 -1.85 -54.58 25.98
CA LEU A 131 -2.71 -53.70 25.16
C LEU A 131 -3.77 -54.50 24.39
N ALA A 132 -3.39 -55.63 23.79
CA ALA A 132 -4.31 -56.50 23.06
C ALA A 132 -5.42 -57.09 23.96
N LEU A 133 -5.08 -57.44 25.20
CA LEU A 133 -6.02 -58.03 26.15
C LEU A 133 -7.06 -57.00 26.65
N VAL A 134 -6.68 -55.72 26.81
CA VAL A 134 -7.61 -54.62 27.10
C VAL A 134 -8.58 -54.40 25.93
N ILE A 135 -8.08 -54.39 24.67
CA ILE A 135 -8.92 -54.18 23.48
C ILE A 135 -9.95 -55.31 23.33
N LEU A 136 -9.54 -56.58 23.55
CA LEU A 136 -10.44 -57.74 23.47
C LEU A 136 -11.57 -57.75 24.51
N LEU A 137 -11.38 -57.10 25.67
CA LEU A 137 -12.41 -57.03 26.73
C LEU A 137 -13.40 -55.88 26.56
N VAL A 138 -13.01 -54.77 25.92
CA VAL A 138 -13.86 -53.56 25.82
C VAL A 138 -14.73 -53.54 24.56
N VAL A 139 -14.26 -54.09 23.44
CA VAL A 139 -14.99 -54.06 22.16
C VAL A 139 -16.36 -54.76 22.18
N PRO A 140 -16.58 -55.90 22.88
CA PRO A 140 -17.90 -56.54 22.94
C PRO A 140 -19.01 -55.71 23.60
N SER A 141 -18.67 -54.68 24.39
CA SER A 141 -19.62 -53.95 25.23
C SER A 141 -20.41 -52.83 24.52
N LEU A 142 -20.07 -52.49 23.27
CA LEU A 142 -20.66 -51.33 22.56
C LEU A 142 -21.76 -51.68 21.55
N HIS A 143 -22.05 -52.96 21.34
CA HIS A 143 -23.06 -53.41 20.38
C HIS A 143 -24.48 -53.56 20.97
N HIS A 144 -25.05 -52.54 21.65
CA HIS A 144 -26.51 -52.40 21.86
C HIS A 144 -26.92 -51.00 22.39
N SER A 145 -27.13 -50.01 21.50
CA SER A 145 -28.17 -48.95 21.59
C SER A 145 -28.07 -47.96 20.41
N PRO A 146 -29.17 -47.57 19.73
CA PRO A 146 -29.12 -46.68 18.55
C PRO A 146 -29.71 -45.28 18.80
N LEU A 147 -28.94 -44.21 18.56
CA LEU A 147 -29.45 -42.82 18.49
C LEU A 147 -28.73 -41.93 17.46
N LEU A 148 -29.12 -42.04 16.20
CA LEU A 148 -29.05 -40.96 15.19
C LEU A 148 -30.19 -41.16 14.18
N ILE A 149 -30.93 -40.08 13.85
CA ILE A 149 -31.71 -39.77 12.62
C ILE A 149 -32.97 -38.94 12.94
N ALA A 150 -33.14 -37.83 12.19
CA ALA A 150 -34.35 -36.98 12.06
C ALA A 150 -34.90 -36.30 13.35
N GLY A 151 -35.60 -35.15 13.29
CA GLY A 151 -35.94 -34.29 12.15
C GLY A 151 -37.39 -33.78 12.21
N ALA A 152 -37.58 -32.49 11.87
CA ALA A 152 -38.87 -31.77 11.71
C ALA A 152 -39.69 -31.39 12.98
N ASN A 153 -40.47 -30.32 12.82
CA ASN A 153 -41.38 -29.72 13.82
C ASN A 153 -42.72 -30.48 13.93
N PRO A 154 -43.51 -30.19 14.99
CA PRO A 154 -44.88 -29.73 14.69
C PRO A 154 -45.34 -28.52 15.53
N LEU A 155 -46.42 -27.88 15.06
CA LEU A 155 -47.14 -26.79 15.72
C LEU A 155 -48.34 -27.33 16.54
N GLY A 156 -48.68 -26.67 17.66
CA GLY A 156 -50.08 -26.29 17.90
C GLY A 156 -50.82 -26.76 19.17
N ARG A 157 -51.38 -25.76 19.88
CA ARG A 157 -52.66 -25.74 20.65
C ARG A 157 -52.82 -26.49 21.99
N LYS A 158 -52.82 -25.64 23.03
CA LYS A 158 -53.92 -25.35 24.00
C LYS A 158 -54.30 -26.32 25.14
N ALA A 159 -54.43 -25.67 26.30
CA ALA A 159 -55.41 -25.85 27.39
C ALA A 159 -55.18 -26.94 28.44
N GLY A 160 -55.62 -26.65 29.67
CA GLY A 160 -55.55 -27.55 30.83
C GLY A 160 -55.12 -26.84 32.12
N SER A 161 -56.04 -26.13 32.80
CA SER A 161 -55.78 -25.53 34.12
C SER A 161 -56.24 -26.45 35.25
N SER A 162 -55.45 -26.57 36.32
CA SER A 162 -55.96 -26.80 37.67
C SER A 162 -54.94 -26.33 38.72
N SER A 163 -55.40 -26.09 39.94
CA SER A 163 -54.64 -25.43 41.01
C SER A 163 -54.52 -26.31 42.24
N ALA A 164 -53.34 -26.37 42.85
CA ALA A 164 -53.15 -26.74 44.24
C ALA A 164 -52.11 -25.82 44.89
N ARG A 165 -52.44 -25.22 46.05
CA ARG A 165 -51.51 -24.44 46.88
C ARG A 165 -50.97 -25.29 48.01
N ALA A 166 -49.67 -25.20 48.28
CA ALA A 166 -49.09 -25.43 49.60
C ALA A 166 -47.94 -24.42 49.82
N PRO A 167 -47.69 -23.92 51.05
CA PRO A 167 -46.91 -22.67 51.24
C PRO A 167 -45.49 -22.87 51.80
N TRP A 168 -44.61 -21.93 51.47
CA TRP A 168 -43.42 -21.48 52.22
C TRP A 168 -42.49 -22.52 52.89
N LEU A 169 -41.28 -22.66 52.33
CA LEU A 169 -40.12 -21.98 52.94
C LEU A 169 -39.14 -21.55 51.83
N GLY A 170 -38.36 -20.50 52.08
CA GLY A 170 -37.62 -19.80 51.03
C GLY A 170 -36.18 -20.26 50.83
N ASP A 171 -35.78 -20.40 49.57
CA ASP A 171 -34.38 -20.31 49.11
C ASP A 171 -34.36 -19.27 47.97
N LYS A 172 -33.60 -18.18 48.14
CA LYS A 172 -33.49 -17.12 47.12
C LYS A 172 -32.51 -17.54 46.03
N ARG A 173 -32.98 -18.41 45.15
CA ARG A 173 -32.38 -18.55 43.82
C ARG A 173 -32.84 -17.37 42.99
N ASP A 174 -32.02 -16.32 42.97
CA ASP A 174 -32.21 -15.24 42.01
C ASP A 174 -32.27 -15.85 40.61
N ALA A 175 -33.30 -15.48 39.86
CA ALA A 175 -33.55 -16.09 38.56
C ALA A 175 -32.39 -15.78 37.62
N LEU A 176 -31.78 -16.83 37.07
CA LEU A 176 -30.85 -16.72 35.94
C LEU A 176 -31.51 -15.81 34.88
N PRO A 177 -30.85 -14.74 34.40
CA PRO A 177 -31.42 -13.85 33.39
C PRO A 177 -31.84 -14.66 32.16
N GLY A 178 -33.15 -14.87 32.00
CA GLY A 178 -33.69 -15.68 30.92
C GLY A 178 -33.32 -15.07 29.58
N ASN A 179 -32.68 -15.86 28.71
CA ASN A 179 -32.05 -15.49 27.43
C ASN A 179 -32.59 -14.19 26.79
N ILE A 180 -32.04 -13.04 27.20
CA ILE A 180 -32.29 -11.77 26.54
C ILE A 180 -31.60 -11.87 25.17
N LYS A 181 -32.39 -11.95 24.10
CA LYS A 181 -31.85 -11.89 22.75
C LYS A 181 -31.16 -10.54 22.59
N ARG A 182 -29.82 -10.55 22.48
CA ARG A 182 -29.04 -9.33 22.25
C ARG A 182 -29.56 -8.62 21.00
N GLN A 183 -29.56 -7.29 21.05
CA GLN A 183 -29.87 -6.46 19.89
C GLN A 183 -28.87 -6.78 18.75
N ASN A 184 -29.33 -6.66 17.50
CA ASN A 184 -28.47 -6.80 16.33
C ASN A 184 -27.88 -5.43 15.95
N SER A 185 -26.66 -5.46 15.42
CA SER A 185 -25.90 -4.32 14.92
C SER A 185 -26.66 -3.53 13.84
N ALA A 186 -26.43 -2.22 13.73
CA ALA A 186 -27.13 -1.34 12.80
C ALA A 186 -26.59 -1.44 11.36
N THR A 187 -27.41 -1.94 10.44
CA THR A 187 -27.09 -1.97 9.00
C THR A 187 -27.32 -0.62 8.34
N ASP A 188 -28.41 0.06 8.70
CA ASP A 188 -28.79 1.39 8.21
C ASP A 188 -28.27 2.46 9.18
N VAL A 189 -27.40 3.33 8.68
CA VAL A 189 -26.70 4.40 9.40
C VAL A 189 -26.49 5.56 8.44
N CYS A 190 -26.46 6.79 8.94
CA CYS A 190 -26.25 7.99 8.14
C CYS A 190 -24.82 8.05 7.56
N LYS A 191 -23.79 7.70 8.35
CA LYS A 191 -22.39 7.56 7.91
C LYS A 191 -21.72 6.42 8.67
N ARG A 192 -20.65 5.83 8.10
CA ARG A 192 -19.79 4.80 8.72
C ARG A 192 -18.35 4.95 8.25
N TRP A 193 -17.37 5.01 9.14
CA TRP A 193 -15.95 5.17 8.79
C TRP A 193 -15.00 4.60 9.85
N SER A 194 -13.73 4.38 9.47
CA SER A 194 -12.65 3.95 10.37
C SER A 194 -12.85 2.65 11.16
N GLY A 195 -13.85 1.84 10.83
CA GLY A 195 -13.99 0.47 11.32
C GLY A 195 -13.08 -0.52 10.60
N GLN A 196 -13.04 -1.75 11.10
CA GLN A 196 -12.07 -2.77 10.73
C GLN A 196 -12.75 -3.90 9.94
N SER A 197 -12.19 -4.34 8.80
CA SER A 197 -12.85 -5.35 7.94
C SER A 197 -11.99 -6.57 7.61
N ALA A 198 -12.65 -7.72 7.43
CA ALA A 198 -12.02 -8.97 7.01
C ALA A 198 -12.94 -9.77 6.06
N LEU A 199 -12.38 -10.40 5.03
CA LEU A 199 -13.11 -11.22 4.07
C LEU A 199 -12.78 -12.70 4.27
N VAL A 200 -13.81 -13.52 4.54
CA VAL A 200 -13.68 -14.97 4.75
C VAL A 200 -14.77 -15.71 3.96
N ASN A 201 -14.38 -16.61 3.07
CA ASN A 201 -15.27 -17.48 2.28
C ASN A 201 -16.45 -16.73 1.60
N GLY A 202 -16.18 -15.54 1.05
CA GLY A 202 -17.18 -14.69 0.39
C GLY A 202 -18.11 -13.92 1.33
N THR A 203 -17.91 -13.99 2.65
CA THR A 203 -18.56 -13.12 3.63
C THR A 203 -17.58 -12.04 4.08
N LEU A 204 -17.89 -10.78 3.76
CA LEU A 204 -17.16 -9.63 4.27
C LEU A 204 -17.71 -9.27 5.65
N TYR A 205 -16.86 -9.32 6.67
CA TYR A 205 -17.14 -8.84 8.02
C TYR A 205 -16.62 -7.41 8.18
N TYR A 206 -17.42 -6.56 8.83
CA TYR A 206 -17.05 -5.21 9.25
C TYR A 206 -17.35 -5.10 10.76
N TYR A 207 -16.35 -4.69 11.53
CA TYR A 207 -16.43 -4.45 12.97
C TYR A 207 -16.24 -2.96 13.27
N GLY A 208 -16.96 -2.47 14.29
CA GLY A 208 -16.64 -1.23 15.00
C GLY A 208 -16.53 0.03 14.14
N GLY A 209 -15.55 0.87 14.47
CA GLY A 209 -15.37 2.20 13.86
C GLY A 209 -16.27 3.28 14.43
N ARG A 210 -16.39 4.36 13.66
CA ARG A 210 -17.30 5.49 13.91
C ARG A 210 -18.51 5.39 12.97
N ALA A 211 -19.70 5.68 13.49
CA ALA A 211 -20.93 5.74 12.70
C ALA A 211 -21.90 6.78 13.28
N THR A 212 -22.71 7.42 12.42
CA THR A 212 -23.79 8.31 12.85
C THR A 212 -25.15 7.78 12.45
N THR A 213 -26.17 8.09 13.25
CA THR A 213 -27.59 7.79 12.97
C THR A 213 -28.30 8.94 12.27
N SER A 214 -27.80 10.18 12.40
CA SER A 214 -28.30 11.38 11.74
C SER A 214 -27.16 12.24 11.17
N ALA A 215 -27.50 13.24 10.36
CA ALA A 215 -26.55 14.16 9.73
C ALA A 215 -26.03 15.27 10.67
N ASP A 216 -26.67 15.45 11.82
CA ASP A 216 -26.38 16.49 12.81
C ASP A 216 -25.72 15.96 14.10
N GLN A 217 -25.62 14.63 14.24
CA GLN A 217 -24.86 13.95 15.30
C GLN A 217 -23.37 14.32 15.22
N THR A 218 -22.76 14.61 16.39
CA THR A 218 -21.33 14.97 16.54
C THR A 218 -20.71 14.38 17.81
N SER A 219 -21.30 13.30 18.34
CA SER A 219 -20.84 12.56 19.52
C SER A 219 -21.36 11.14 19.49
N ASP A 220 -20.84 10.27 20.35
CA ASP A 220 -21.32 8.90 20.56
C ASP A 220 -21.25 8.05 19.27
N GLU A 221 -20.21 8.28 18.47
CA GLU A 221 -20.03 7.68 17.14
C GLU A 221 -19.37 6.29 17.21
N TRP A 222 -18.56 6.04 18.24
CA TRP A 222 -17.87 4.76 18.44
C TRP A 222 -18.84 3.66 18.79
N ASN A 223 -18.68 2.52 18.11
CA ASN A 223 -19.49 1.33 18.33
C ASN A 223 -18.61 0.06 18.32
N ASN A 224 -19.19 -1.06 18.76
CA ASN A 224 -18.62 -2.39 18.61
C ASN A 224 -19.50 -3.28 17.70
N ASP A 225 -20.24 -2.67 16.77
CA ASP A 225 -21.15 -3.40 15.89
C ASP A 225 -20.38 -4.41 15.03
N LEU A 226 -21.00 -5.54 14.73
CA LEU A 226 -20.50 -6.54 13.81
C LEU A 226 -21.53 -6.76 12.70
N VAL A 227 -21.18 -6.32 11.49
CA VAL A 227 -22.05 -6.39 10.30
C VAL A 227 -21.37 -7.25 9.24
N THR A 228 -22.16 -8.06 8.53
CA THR A 228 -21.69 -8.83 7.38
C THR A 228 -22.27 -8.32 6.07
N LEU A 229 -21.52 -8.50 4.98
CA LEU A 229 -21.95 -8.30 3.60
C LEU A 229 -21.66 -9.57 2.79
N ASP A 230 -22.69 -10.12 2.17
CA ASP A 230 -22.59 -11.34 1.38
C ASP A 230 -22.11 -11.06 -0.06
N LEU A 231 -20.94 -11.59 -0.42
CA LEU A 231 -20.34 -11.49 -1.76
C LEU A 231 -20.51 -12.79 -2.58
N THR A 232 -21.26 -13.77 -2.08
CA THR A 232 -21.69 -14.98 -2.82
C THR A 232 -22.94 -14.73 -3.66
N LYS A 233 -23.63 -13.59 -3.45
CA LYS A 233 -24.87 -13.19 -4.13
C LYS A 233 -24.71 -11.80 -4.76
N SER A 234 -25.38 -11.59 -5.89
CA SER A 234 -25.43 -10.27 -6.55
C SER A 234 -26.43 -9.33 -5.87
N TRP A 235 -26.11 -8.03 -5.79
CA TRP A 235 -26.95 -6.99 -5.17
C TRP A 235 -26.72 -5.62 -5.82
N GLN A 236 -27.56 -4.62 -5.56
CA GLN A 236 -27.37 -3.23 -6.03
C GLN A 236 -26.78 -2.36 -4.91
N ILE A 237 -25.99 -1.34 -5.23
CA ILE A 237 -25.34 -0.48 -4.22
C ILE A 237 -26.34 0.31 -3.36
N SER A 238 -27.56 0.52 -3.85
CA SER A 238 -28.68 1.11 -3.12
C SER A 238 -29.40 0.14 -2.16
N SER A 239 -29.12 -1.16 -2.26
CA SER A 239 -29.67 -2.21 -1.41
C SER A 239 -28.69 -3.39 -1.28
N PRO A 240 -27.50 -3.16 -0.66
CA PRO A 240 -26.48 -4.18 -0.51
C PRO A 240 -26.94 -5.28 0.45
N SER A 241 -26.38 -6.49 0.32
CA SER A 241 -26.75 -7.66 1.13
C SER A 241 -26.16 -7.62 2.56
N LEU A 242 -26.39 -6.51 3.27
CA LEU A 242 -25.94 -6.29 4.65
C LEU A 242 -26.77 -7.11 5.65
N THR A 243 -26.13 -7.59 6.72
CA THR A 243 -26.79 -8.24 7.86
C THR A 243 -26.07 -7.88 9.15
N GLY A 244 -26.76 -7.22 10.07
CA GLY A 244 -26.25 -6.94 11.40
C GLY A 244 -26.27 -8.21 12.25
N LEU A 245 -25.12 -8.63 12.78
CA LEU A 245 -25.02 -9.73 13.74
C LEU A 245 -25.33 -9.24 15.17
N PRO A 246 -25.60 -10.12 16.14
CA PRO A 246 -25.88 -9.71 17.52
C PRO A 246 -24.70 -8.93 18.11
N ILE A 247 -24.98 -7.74 18.65
CA ILE A 247 -23.99 -6.84 19.26
C ILE A 247 -23.14 -7.64 20.28
N PRO A 248 -21.80 -7.55 20.22
CA PRO A 248 -20.93 -8.37 21.02
C PRO A 248 -20.84 -7.88 22.47
N SER A 249 -20.55 -8.82 23.37
CA SER A 249 -20.34 -8.57 24.79
C SER A 249 -18.89 -8.91 25.12
N GLY A 250 -18.09 -7.92 25.51
CA GLY A 250 -16.65 -8.07 25.73
C GLY A 250 -15.80 -7.21 24.79
N PRO A 251 -15.79 -7.47 23.47
CA PRO A 251 -15.07 -6.67 22.48
C PRO A 251 -15.40 -5.16 22.59
N PRO A 252 -14.38 -4.29 22.71
CA PRO A 252 -14.60 -2.87 22.98
C PRO A 252 -15.03 -2.10 21.72
N ALA A 253 -15.72 -0.98 21.92
CA ALA A 253 -16.01 -0.04 20.84
C ALA A 253 -14.73 0.72 20.46
N VAL A 254 -14.16 0.42 19.29
CA VAL A 254 -12.86 0.96 18.85
C VAL A 254 -12.83 1.31 17.36
N SER A 255 -12.12 2.38 17.03
CA SER A 255 -11.85 2.91 15.69
C SER A 255 -10.39 2.63 15.29
N LEU A 256 -10.03 2.74 14.01
CA LEU A 256 -8.64 2.72 13.49
C LEU A 256 -7.77 1.53 13.99
N GLY A 257 -8.39 0.37 14.18
CA GLY A 257 -7.72 -0.89 14.53
C GLY A 257 -7.48 -1.78 13.31
N TYR A 258 -7.31 -3.08 13.51
CA TYR A 258 -7.37 -4.05 12.41
C TYR A 258 -8.14 -5.32 12.78
N LEU A 259 -8.78 -5.94 11.79
CA LEU A 259 -9.49 -7.21 11.91
C LEU A 259 -8.75 -8.24 11.05
N TRP A 260 -7.82 -8.97 11.66
CA TRP A 260 -7.15 -10.07 10.98
C TRP A 260 -8.10 -11.27 10.83
N ASN A 261 -7.77 -12.22 9.95
CA ASN A 261 -8.55 -13.44 9.78
C ASN A 261 -7.71 -14.66 9.40
N SER A 262 -8.16 -15.83 9.85
CA SER A 262 -7.85 -17.13 9.28
C SER A 262 -8.92 -17.50 8.23
N TYR A 263 -9.19 -18.78 8.02
CA TYR A 263 -10.28 -19.28 7.15
C TYR A 263 -11.60 -19.55 7.92
N ASP A 264 -11.56 -19.44 9.24
CA ASP A 264 -12.57 -19.91 10.20
C ASP A 264 -12.77 -18.98 11.42
N ALA A 265 -11.85 -18.04 11.66
CA ALA A 265 -11.91 -17.09 12.76
C ALA A 265 -11.42 -15.68 12.36
N LEU A 266 -11.88 -14.68 13.10
CA LEU A 266 -11.46 -13.27 13.00
C LEU A 266 -10.75 -12.86 14.30
N TYR A 267 -9.73 -12.00 14.21
CA TYR A 267 -8.95 -11.52 15.34
C TYR A 267 -8.90 -9.98 15.34
N LEU A 268 -9.56 -9.36 16.31
CA LEU A 268 -9.58 -7.91 16.49
C LEU A 268 -8.34 -7.45 17.25
N TYR A 269 -7.53 -6.60 16.60
CA TYR A 269 -6.31 -6.02 17.14
C TYR A 269 -6.37 -4.49 17.19
N GLY A 270 -5.70 -3.91 18.19
CA GLY A 270 -5.43 -2.48 18.26
C GLY A 270 -6.67 -1.61 18.53
N GLY A 271 -6.67 -0.45 17.86
CA GLY A 271 -7.75 0.53 17.82
C GLY A 271 -7.76 1.55 18.96
N GLU A 272 -8.34 2.71 18.68
CA GLU A 272 -8.53 3.83 19.60
C GLU A 272 -9.94 3.84 20.21
N PHE A 273 -10.06 4.33 21.43
CA PHE A 273 -11.32 4.60 22.12
C PHE A 273 -11.89 5.97 21.71
N SER A 274 -13.15 6.22 22.08
CA SER A 274 -13.92 7.42 21.70
C SER A 274 -13.23 8.73 22.08
N ASP A 275 -13.19 9.68 21.13
CA ASP A 275 -12.83 11.09 21.39
C ASP A 275 -14.00 11.88 22.01
N THR A 276 -15.23 11.62 21.56
CA THR A 276 -16.41 12.45 21.87
C THR A 276 -17.64 11.58 22.17
N PRO A 277 -17.99 11.34 23.45
CA PRO A 277 -17.24 11.71 24.66
C PRO A 277 -15.94 10.89 24.80
N VAL A 278 -14.94 11.44 25.52
CA VAL A 278 -13.66 10.76 25.78
C VAL A 278 -13.90 9.47 26.57
N ALA A 279 -13.49 8.32 26.04
CA ALA A 279 -13.57 7.02 26.70
C ALA A 279 -12.19 6.51 27.11
N SER A 280 -12.01 6.17 28.39
CA SER A 280 -10.72 5.71 28.92
C SER A 280 -10.32 4.33 28.35
N PRO A 281 -9.10 4.16 27.79
CA PRO A 281 -8.67 2.86 27.28
C PRO A 281 -8.51 1.81 28.37
N VAL A 282 -8.85 0.56 28.03
CA VAL A 282 -8.59 -0.62 28.86
C VAL A 282 -7.34 -1.37 28.38
N PRO A 283 -6.71 -2.22 29.22
CA PRO A 283 -5.57 -3.05 28.84
C PRO A 283 -5.77 -3.81 27.52
N PHE A 284 -4.66 -4.19 26.88
CA PHE A 284 -4.75 -4.91 25.60
C PHE A 284 -5.20 -6.36 25.81
N SER A 285 -6.24 -6.74 25.06
CA SER A 285 -6.72 -8.10 24.90
C SER A 285 -6.98 -8.33 23.42
N LEU A 286 -6.54 -9.48 22.91
CA LEU A 286 -6.93 -9.97 21.59
C LEU A 286 -8.33 -10.57 21.69
N TRP A 287 -9.27 -10.06 20.89
CA TRP A 287 -10.62 -10.63 20.80
C TRP A 287 -10.73 -11.50 19.55
N THR A 288 -11.11 -12.76 19.73
CA THR A 288 -11.23 -13.74 18.63
C THR A 288 -12.70 -14.12 18.43
N TYR A 289 -13.20 -13.97 17.21
CA TYR A 289 -14.54 -14.43 16.79
C TYR A 289 -14.41 -15.74 16.03
N ASP A 290 -14.95 -16.82 16.60
CA ASP A 290 -15.13 -18.10 15.89
C ASP A 290 -16.38 -17.99 15.01
N ILE A 291 -16.21 -18.15 13.70
CA ILE A 291 -17.31 -17.98 12.73
C ILE A 291 -18.30 -19.15 12.84
N SER A 292 -17.82 -20.36 13.11
CA SER A 292 -18.61 -21.60 13.11
C SER A 292 -19.61 -21.67 14.27
N SER A 293 -19.20 -21.20 15.45
CA SER A 293 -20.05 -21.09 16.64
C SER A 293 -20.72 -19.72 16.75
N SER A 294 -20.24 -18.72 16.01
CA SER A 294 -20.62 -17.30 16.13
C SER A 294 -20.39 -16.74 17.55
N THR A 295 -19.26 -17.09 18.17
CA THR A 295 -18.89 -16.67 19.53
C THR A 295 -17.61 -15.86 19.58
N TRP A 296 -17.57 -14.86 20.46
CA TRP A 296 -16.35 -14.13 20.82
C TRP A 296 -15.65 -14.75 22.04
N SER A 297 -14.32 -14.69 22.04
CA SER A 297 -13.44 -15.12 23.12
C SER A 297 -12.30 -14.11 23.33
N GLU A 298 -11.75 -14.05 24.55
CA GLU A 298 -10.71 -13.10 24.95
C GLU A 298 -9.38 -13.81 25.22
N SER A 299 -8.28 -13.23 24.75
CA SER A 299 -6.93 -13.52 25.24
C SER A 299 -6.32 -12.22 25.77
N SER A 300 -6.37 -12.05 27.10
CA SER A 300 -5.99 -10.81 27.78
C SER A 300 -4.51 -10.73 28.14
N ASN A 301 -3.97 -9.51 28.09
CA ASN A 301 -2.57 -9.19 28.36
C ASN A 301 -1.53 -10.08 27.63
N PRO A 302 -1.66 -10.34 26.30
CA PRO A 302 -0.72 -11.18 25.58
C PRO A 302 0.68 -10.56 25.55
N GLN A 303 1.70 -11.42 25.53
CA GLN A 303 3.12 -11.03 25.53
C GLN A 303 3.83 -11.48 24.24
N THR A 304 4.90 -10.77 23.88
CA THR A 304 5.79 -11.16 22.79
C THR A 304 6.56 -12.44 23.11
N SER A 305 6.89 -13.18 22.05
CA SER A 305 7.97 -14.17 22.03
C SER A 305 9.15 -13.62 21.24
N SER A 306 10.36 -13.99 21.65
CA SER A 306 11.59 -13.70 20.92
C SER A 306 11.66 -14.50 19.63
N GLY A 307 12.12 -13.86 18.55
CA GLY A 307 12.35 -14.49 17.26
C GLY A 307 13.40 -13.75 16.44
N GLN A 308 13.45 -14.03 15.15
CA GLN A 308 14.33 -13.34 14.20
C GLN A 308 13.97 -11.84 14.13
N ASN A 309 15.00 -10.99 14.20
CA ASN A 309 14.92 -9.53 14.06
C ASN A 309 13.90 -8.83 14.98
N SER A 310 13.62 -9.41 16.16
CA SER A 310 12.58 -8.94 17.07
C SER A 310 13.10 -8.40 18.40
N GLU A 311 12.24 -7.64 19.07
CA GLU A 311 12.37 -7.40 20.51
C GLU A 311 12.38 -8.71 21.32
N PRO A 312 12.90 -8.67 22.57
CA PRO A 312 12.85 -9.81 23.49
C PRO A 312 11.44 -10.36 23.77
N ALA A 313 11.41 -11.57 24.33
CA ALA A 313 10.18 -12.16 24.85
C ALA A 313 9.66 -11.41 26.10
N GLY A 314 8.38 -11.64 26.43
CA GLY A 314 7.76 -11.16 27.67
C GLY A 314 7.31 -9.69 27.65
N GLN A 315 7.48 -8.96 26.54
CA GLN A 315 7.00 -7.58 26.43
C GLN A 315 5.47 -7.59 26.26
N PRO A 316 4.70 -6.77 26.99
CA PRO A 316 3.26 -6.65 26.77
C PRO A 316 2.96 -6.11 25.37
N VAL A 317 2.09 -6.78 24.62
CA VAL A 317 1.62 -6.29 23.32
C VAL A 317 0.79 -5.02 23.54
N GLN A 318 1.16 -3.95 22.86
CA GLN A 318 0.49 -2.65 22.99
C GLN A 318 -0.74 -2.57 22.09
N ARG A 319 -1.71 -1.73 22.48
CA ARG A 319 -2.84 -1.36 21.63
C ARG A 319 -2.42 -0.16 20.77
N ALA A 320 -2.11 -0.40 19.51
CA ALA A 320 -1.85 0.66 18.53
C ALA A 320 -3.11 0.98 17.70
N ALA A 321 -3.23 2.22 17.26
CA ALA A 321 -4.25 2.67 16.29
C ALA A 321 -3.58 3.27 15.04
N GLU A 322 -4.36 3.50 13.99
CA GLU A 322 -3.95 4.05 12.67
C GLU A 322 -2.88 3.22 11.90
N GLY A 323 -2.34 2.14 12.46
CA GLY A 323 -1.33 1.31 11.78
C GLY A 323 -1.89 0.41 10.69
N ALA A 324 -1.02 0.06 9.74
CA ALA A 324 -1.35 -0.65 8.52
C ALA A 324 -1.36 -2.17 8.75
N GLY A 325 -2.51 -2.84 8.58
CA GLY A 325 -2.63 -4.29 8.77
C GLY A 325 -2.81 -5.11 7.49
N ILE A 326 -2.43 -6.39 7.54
CA ILE A 326 -2.75 -7.40 6.51
C ILE A 326 -2.89 -8.81 7.10
N SER A 327 -3.85 -9.59 6.60
CA SER A 327 -3.99 -11.03 6.86
C SER A 327 -3.26 -11.85 5.78
N VAL A 328 -2.54 -12.90 6.18
CA VAL A 328 -1.91 -13.89 5.28
C VAL A 328 -2.30 -15.31 5.73
N PRO A 329 -3.54 -15.76 5.46
CA PRO A 329 -4.11 -16.95 6.09
C PRO A 329 -3.42 -18.27 5.71
N ASN A 330 -2.83 -18.35 4.51
CA ASN A 330 -2.17 -19.55 3.97
C ASN A 330 -0.92 -19.97 4.76
N ILE A 331 -0.23 -19.03 5.42
CA ILE A 331 0.84 -19.30 6.38
C ILE A 331 0.40 -19.15 7.83
N GLY A 332 -0.84 -18.67 8.06
CA GLY A 332 -1.40 -18.40 9.38
C GLY A 332 -0.78 -17.20 10.08
N ARG A 333 -0.69 -16.05 9.40
CA ARG A 333 -0.20 -14.79 9.97
C ARG A 333 -1.20 -13.65 9.84
N GLY A 334 -1.22 -12.80 10.86
CA GLY A 334 -1.60 -11.40 10.74
C GLY A 334 -0.35 -10.52 10.93
N PHE A 335 -0.22 -9.45 10.17
CA PHE A 335 0.81 -8.42 10.35
C PHE A 335 0.16 -7.06 10.58
N TYR A 336 0.79 -6.21 11.39
CA TYR A 336 0.40 -4.81 11.62
C TYR A 336 1.66 -3.96 11.71
N PHE A 337 1.75 -2.90 10.92
CA PHE A 337 2.93 -2.07 10.79
C PHE A 337 2.65 -0.61 11.16
N GLY A 338 3.52 -0.05 12.00
CA GLY A 338 3.41 1.35 12.41
C GLY A 338 2.15 1.63 13.23
N GLY A 339 1.50 2.76 12.95
CA GLY A 339 0.45 3.34 13.78
C GLY A 339 1.00 4.25 14.87
N HIS A 340 0.19 4.57 15.88
CA HIS A 340 0.58 5.39 17.03
C HIS A 340 0.17 4.78 18.38
N LEU A 341 0.72 5.33 19.47
CA LEU A 341 0.28 5.14 20.85
C LEU A 341 0.04 6.52 21.52
N ASP A 342 -1.12 6.69 22.18
CA ASP A 342 -1.44 7.86 23.02
C ASP A 342 -2.55 7.57 24.06
N PHE A 343 -3.20 8.63 24.58
CA PHE A 343 -4.23 8.57 25.62
C PHE A 343 -5.57 7.94 25.17
N LEU A 344 -5.84 7.83 23.86
CA LEU A 344 -6.99 7.10 23.33
C LEU A 344 -6.67 5.63 23.02
N THR A 345 -5.40 5.22 23.07
CA THR A 345 -5.00 3.83 22.83
C THR A 345 -4.49 3.11 24.09
N THR A 346 -3.77 3.83 24.97
CA THR A 346 -2.96 3.24 26.04
C THR A 346 -3.50 3.58 27.43
N ALA A 347 -3.91 2.56 28.18
CA ALA A 347 -4.46 2.73 29.53
C ALA A 347 -3.47 3.41 30.49
N GLY A 348 -3.87 4.54 31.08
CA GLY A 348 -3.03 5.31 32.02
C GLY A 348 -1.99 6.23 31.36
N TRP A 349 -1.99 6.35 30.02
CA TRP A 349 -1.22 7.38 29.33
C TRP A 349 -1.82 8.77 29.62
N SER A 350 -0.98 9.79 29.77
CA SER A 350 -1.44 11.14 30.09
C SER A 350 -1.65 11.96 28.81
N GLU A 351 -2.76 12.70 28.73
CA GLU A 351 -3.06 13.68 27.68
C GLU A 351 -1.92 14.70 27.47
N SER A 352 -1.11 14.98 28.50
CA SER A 352 0.06 15.88 28.40
C SER A 352 1.31 15.23 27.77
N ILE A 353 1.25 13.94 27.39
CA ILE A 353 2.34 13.22 26.72
C ILE A 353 1.95 13.02 25.26
N ALA A 354 2.67 13.68 24.35
CA ALA A 354 2.41 13.62 22.92
C ALA A 354 2.43 12.18 22.37
N ARG A 355 1.62 11.94 21.34
CA ARG A 355 1.52 10.63 20.66
C ARG A 355 2.88 10.16 20.10
N VAL A 356 3.13 8.86 20.23
CA VAL A 356 4.34 8.20 19.71
C VAL A 356 3.98 7.42 18.46
N TYR A 357 4.55 7.80 17.32
CA TYR A 357 4.46 7.01 16.09
C TYR A 357 5.37 5.78 16.14
N LEU A 358 4.92 4.68 15.53
CA LEU A 358 5.63 3.41 15.57
C LEU A 358 6.35 3.13 14.23
N LYS A 359 7.49 2.43 14.34
CA LYS A 359 8.29 1.92 13.20
C LYS A 359 8.42 0.38 13.18
N GLY A 360 7.78 -0.31 14.11
CA GLY A 360 7.81 -1.77 14.21
C GLY A 360 6.76 -2.46 13.36
N MET A 361 6.98 -3.73 13.03
CA MET A 361 5.97 -4.63 12.50
C MET A 361 5.61 -5.67 13.57
N LEU A 362 4.39 -5.64 14.08
CA LEU A 362 3.86 -6.70 14.92
C LEU A 362 3.38 -7.85 14.01
N GLU A 363 3.93 -9.04 14.23
CA GLU A 363 3.49 -10.30 13.65
C GLU A 363 2.68 -11.09 14.70
N TYR A 364 1.53 -11.62 14.28
CA TYR A 364 0.74 -12.57 15.05
C TYR A 364 0.62 -13.91 14.31
N THR A 365 1.08 -14.98 14.95
CA THR A 365 0.97 -16.36 14.49
C THR A 365 -0.33 -16.96 15.01
N TYR A 366 -1.22 -17.37 14.10
CA TYR A 366 -2.51 -17.94 14.48
C TYR A 366 -2.36 -19.31 15.18
N PRO A 367 -3.26 -19.67 16.12
CA PRO A 367 -3.26 -20.98 16.78
C PRO A 367 -3.12 -22.17 15.81
N GLY A 368 -2.29 -23.15 16.16
CA GLY A 368 -2.06 -24.36 15.37
C GLY A 368 -1.12 -24.22 14.16
N TYR A 369 -0.74 -23.00 13.75
CA TYR A 369 0.25 -22.76 12.70
C TYR A 369 1.67 -22.71 13.27
N SER A 370 2.65 -23.19 12.49
CA SER A 370 4.08 -23.14 12.81
C SER A 370 4.73 -21.87 12.28
N ASN A 371 5.71 -21.33 13.01
CA ASN A 371 6.49 -20.17 12.60
C ASN A 371 7.99 -20.43 12.73
N ALA A 372 8.72 -20.55 11.63
CA ALA A 372 10.17 -20.80 11.65
C ALA A 372 10.96 -19.67 12.32
N ALA A 373 10.47 -18.43 12.25
CA ALA A 373 11.12 -17.25 12.80
C ALA A 373 10.91 -17.06 14.31
N VAL A 374 10.11 -17.91 14.99
CA VAL A 374 9.74 -17.76 16.41
C VAL A 374 9.68 -19.13 17.09
N ASN A 375 9.95 -19.21 18.40
CA ASN A 375 9.70 -20.41 19.22
C ASN A 375 10.20 -21.74 18.59
N GLY A 376 11.38 -21.73 17.96
CA GLY A 376 12.01 -22.91 17.37
C GLY A 376 11.17 -23.64 16.32
N GLY A 377 10.34 -22.94 15.54
CA GLY A 377 9.52 -23.54 14.49
C GLY A 377 8.25 -24.26 14.98
N GLN A 378 7.97 -24.25 16.28
CA GLN A 378 6.84 -24.98 16.85
C GLN A 378 5.49 -24.37 16.45
N LYS A 379 4.42 -25.17 16.56
CA LYS A 379 3.04 -24.71 16.37
C LYS A 379 2.62 -23.80 17.53
N ALA A 380 1.94 -22.71 17.20
CA ALA A 380 1.35 -21.82 18.17
C ALA A 380 0.25 -22.51 19.00
N GLY A 381 0.16 -22.16 20.29
CA GLY A 381 -0.90 -22.61 21.18
C GLY A 381 -2.22 -21.88 20.95
N SER A 382 -3.20 -22.10 21.84
CA SER A 382 -4.54 -21.50 21.77
C SER A 382 -4.55 -19.96 21.77
N SER A 383 -3.54 -19.33 22.37
CA SER A 383 -3.38 -17.86 22.43
C SER A 383 -2.54 -17.29 21.28
N GLY A 384 -2.22 -18.10 20.26
CA GLY A 384 -1.31 -17.73 19.17
C GLY A 384 0.13 -17.51 19.66
N ILE A 385 0.94 -16.79 18.86
CA ILE A 385 2.25 -16.28 19.26
C ILE A 385 2.45 -14.88 18.64
N TYR A 386 2.81 -13.88 19.44
CA TYR A 386 3.21 -12.55 18.95
C TYR A 386 4.73 -12.42 18.80
N ARG A 387 5.20 -11.70 17.78
CA ARG A 387 6.58 -11.23 17.60
C ARG A 387 6.55 -9.74 17.21
N ASN A 388 7.37 -8.90 17.84
CA ASN A 388 7.50 -7.47 17.49
C ASN A 388 8.82 -7.23 16.74
N ILE A 389 8.77 -7.03 15.43
CA ILE A 389 9.92 -6.90 14.53
C ILE A 389 10.31 -5.42 14.43
N THR A 390 11.50 -5.08 14.94
CA THR A 390 11.99 -3.70 15.11
C THR A 390 13.33 -3.45 14.43
N GLN A 391 13.93 -4.51 13.87
CA GLN A 391 15.24 -4.56 13.22
C GLN A 391 15.09 -5.33 11.90
N GLY A 392 16.11 -5.30 11.05
CA GLY A 392 16.19 -6.11 9.83
C GLY A 392 16.14 -5.30 8.55
N GLY A 393 17.31 -4.94 8.05
CA GLY A 393 17.48 -4.29 6.74
C GLY A 393 17.27 -2.78 6.86
N ASP A 394 16.35 -2.23 6.07
CA ASP A 394 16.12 -0.78 6.12
C ASP A 394 15.68 -0.29 7.51
N GLN A 395 15.01 -1.11 8.34
CA GLN A 395 14.66 -0.78 9.74
C GLN A 395 15.87 -0.43 10.63
N ASP A 396 17.07 -0.95 10.29
CA ASP A 396 18.32 -0.68 10.99
C ASP A 396 18.98 0.64 10.54
N SER A 397 18.42 1.29 9.50
CA SER A 397 18.96 2.52 8.90
C SER A 397 18.35 3.81 9.48
N ALA A 398 19.16 4.88 9.50
CA ALA A 398 18.69 6.22 9.84
C ALA A 398 17.88 6.82 8.67
N GLY A 399 16.59 6.48 8.61
CA GLY A 399 15.67 6.97 7.57
C GLY A 399 14.46 6.07 7.27
N PHE A 400 14.32 4.92 7.93
CA PHE A 400 13.11 4.11 7.83
C PHE A 400 11.91 4.83 8.46
N PRO A 401 10.75 4.92 7.80
CA PRO A 401 9.65 5.76 8.25
C PRO A 401 8.92 5.17 9.46
N GLU A 402 8.85 5.95 10.54
CA GLU A 402 7.68 5.93 11.42
C GLU A 402 6.46 6.38 10.59
N ARG A 403 5.37 5.62 10.60
CA ARG A 403 4.12 6.05 9.96
C ARG A 403 2.87 5.44 10.59
N ALA A 404 1.83 6.26 10.65
CA ALA A 404 0.45 5.86 10.78
C ALA A 404 -0.28 6.07 9.43
N ASP A 405 -1.54 5.67 9.36
CA ASP A 405 -2.47 5.84 8.23
C ASP A 405 -1.96 5.29 6.88
N GLY A 406 -1.06 4.30 6.92
CA GLY A 406 -0.57 3.58 5.75
C GLY A 406 -1.40 2.33 5.43
N LEU A 407 -0.96 1.57 4.43
CA LEU A 407 -1.58 0.29 4.09
C LEU A 407 -0.51 -0.78 3.84
N LEU A 408 -0.86 -2.06 4.07
CA LEU A 408 -0.04 -3.22 3.75
C LEU A 408 -0.73 -4.07 2.67
N VAL A 409 0.04 -4.59 1.70
CA VAL A 409 -0.46 -5.49 0.65
C VAL A 409 0.41 -6.71 0.53
N TYR A 410 -0.19 -7.90 0.70
CA TYR A 410 0.49 -9.17 0.48
C TYR A 410 0.58 -9.51 -1.03
N ILE A 411 1.76 -9.97 -1.47
CA ILE A 411 2.02 -10.44 -2.83
C ILE A 411 2.68 -11.84 -2.74
N PRO A 412 2.10 -12.90 -3.32
CA PRO A 412 2.72 -14.22 -3.38
C PRO A 412 3.85 -14.28 -4.42
N GLY A 413 4.70 -15.30 -4.34
CA GLY A 413 5.97 -15.35 -5.07
C GLY A 413 7.08 -14.58 -4.37
N TYR A 414 8.21 -14.38 -5.07
CA TYR A 414 9.40 -13.67 -4.56
C TYR A 414 9.94 -14.22 -3.22
N GLY A 415 9.67 -15.47 -2.90
CA GLY A 415 9.96 -16.12 -1.62
C GLY A 415 9.19 -17.44 -1.51
N LYS A 416 9.18 -18.05 -0.33
CA LYS A 416 8.29 -19.18 0.01
C LYS A 416 7.02 -18.72 0.71
N SER A 417 7.15 -17.70 1.56
CA SER A 417 6.05 -17.15 2.35
C SER A 417 5.40 -15.91 1.69
N GLY A 418 5.99 -15.37 0.63
CA GLY A 418 5.56 -14.14 -0.05
C GLY A 418 6.23 -12.87 0.49
N ILE A 419 5.87 -11.72 -0.09
CA ILE A 419 6.32 -10.39 0.34
C ILE A 419 5.14 -9.51 0.74
N ILE A 420 5.41 -8.45 1.53
CA ILE A 420 4.41 -7.43 1.88
C ILE A 420 4.91 -6.06 1.43
N LEU A 421 4.08 -5.33 0.69
CA LEU A 421 4.31 -3.95 0.29
C LEU A 421 3.74 -3.00 1.34
N GLY A 422 4.54 -2.07 1.86
CA GLY A 422 4.10 -0.95 2.67
C GLY A 422 3.94 0.30 1.82
N LEU A 423 2.72 0.85 1.75
CA LEU A 423 2.36 1.99 0.91
C LEU A 423 1.69 3.10 1.75
N ALA A 424 1.80 4.35 1.28
CA ALA A 424 1.17 5.54 1.86
C ALA A 424 1.50 5.78 3.35
N GLY A 425 0.73 6.62 4.03
CA GLY A 425 0.88 6.91 5.46
C GLY A 425 1.98 7.91 5.79
N GLY A 426 2.05 8.35 7.05
CA GLY A 426 3.05 9.31 7.52
C GLY A 426 2.97 9.60 9.01
N THR A 427 3.65 10.67 9.42
CA THR A 427 3.52 11.30 10.74
C THR A 427 2.86 12.67 10.60
N ASN A 428 2.59 13.33 11.72
CA ASN A 428 2.19 14.75 11.75
C ASN A 428 3.21 15.71 11.11
N ALA A 429 4.46 15.28 10.87
CA ALA A 429 5.52 16.09 10.28
C ALA A 429 5.87 15.71 8.83
N THR A 430 5.76 14.42 8.45
CA THR A 430 6.25 13.92 7.15
C THR A 430 5.42 12.77 6.59
N PHE A 431 5.07 12.85 5.31
CA PHE A 431 4.33 11.81 4.58
C PHE A 431 5.26 10.91 3.77
N THR A 432 4.92 9.63 3.66
CA THR A 432 5.62 8.66 2.78
C THR A 432 5.42 9.06 1.32
N GLN A 433 6.51 9.15 0.56
CA GLN A 433 6.43 9.39 -0.88
C GLN A 433 6.14 8.09 -1.63
N MET A 434 5.22 8.14 -2.60
CA MET A 434 4.80 6.95 -3.37
C MET A 434 5.76 6.56 -4.49
N ASN A 435 6.90 7.26 -4.62
CA ASN A 435 7.95 7.00 -5.61
C ASN A 435 8.87 5.83 -5.23
N VAL A 436 8.93 5.44 -3.95
CA VAL A 436 9.70 4.30 -3.43
C VAL A 436 8.81 3.51 -2.48
N ILE A 437 8.67 2.21 -2.71
CA ILE A 437 7.85 1.30 -1.91
C ILE A 437 8.72 0.56 -0.90
N ASP A 438 8.25 0.43 0.34
CA ASP A 438 8.85 -0.45 1.33
C ASP A 438 8.38 -1.89 1.07
N VAL A 439 9.32 -2.83 1.02
CA VAL A 439 9.08 -4.24 0.67
C VAL A 439 9.64 -5.12 1.79
N TYR A 440 8.76 -5.80 2.50
CA TYR A 440 9.10 -6.74 3.56
C TYR A 440 9.15 -8.17 3.02
N ASP A 441 10.29 -8.84 3.21
CA ASP A 441 10.44 -10.29 3.02
C ASP A 441 9.96 -11.01 4.28
N ILE A 442 8.92 -11.84 4.16
CA ILE A 442 8.37 -12.61 5.28
C ILE A 442 9.35 -13.69 5.75
N ASP A 443 10.08 -14.34 4.83
CA ASP A 443 10.97 -15.46 5.16
C ASP A 443 12.27 -15.00 5.85
N SER A 444 12.86 -13.89 5.40
CA SER A 444 14.05 -13.31 6.04
C SER A 444 13.71 -12.32 7.17
N SER A 445 12.44 -11.91 7.28
CA SER A 445 11.97 -10.86 8.19
C SER A 445 12.76 -9.55 8.06
N THR A 446 12.93 -9.09 6.82
CA THR A 446 13.81 -7.96 6.45
C THR A 446 13.09 -6.98 5.54
N TRP A 447 13.29 -5.68 5.77
CA TRP A 447 12.80 -4.61 4.90
C TRP A 447 13.82 -4.19 3.84
N TYR A 448 13.31 -3.93 2.65
CA TYR A 448 13.99 -3.41 1.48
C TYR A 448 13.19 -2.25 0.86
N LYS A 449 13.79 -1.49 -0.04
CA LYS A 449 13.13 -0.43 -0.82
C LYS A 449 13.20 -0.70 -2.31
N GLN A 450 12.08 -0.54 -2.99
CA GLN A 450 11.98 -0.64 -4.46
C GLN A 450 11.49 0.69 -5.04
N ALA A 451 12.28 1.29 -5.93
CA ALA A 451 11.89 2.48 -6.67
C ALA A 451 10.78 2.15 -7.69
N THR A 452 9.86 3.08 -7.90
CA THR A 452 8.74 2.95 -8.84
C THR A 452 8.97 3.75 -10.13
N SER A 453 8.15 3.47 -11.14
CA SER A 453 8.14 4.16 -12.44
C SER A 453 6.73 4.61 -12.82
N GLY A 454 6.61 5.44 -13.86
CA GLY A 454 5.32 6.02 -14.29
C GLY A 454 4.94 7.29 -13.51
N PRO A 455 3.71 7.81 -13.70
CA PRO A 455 3.19 8.91 -12.90
C PRO A 455 3.05 8.48 -11.43
N THR A 456 3.39 9.34 -10.47
CA THR A 456 3.36 8.99 -9.04
C THR A 456 2.08 9.49 -8.37
N PRO A 457 1.39 8.70 -7.52
CA PRO A 457 0.28 9.18 -6.71
C PRO A 457 0.71 10.31 -5.76
N GLU A 458 -0.18 11.27 -5.52
CA GLU A 458 0.05 12.29 -4.47
C GLU A 458 0.14 11.66 -3.08
N ILE A 459 0.91 12.31 -2.20
CA ILE A 459 1.07 11.91 -0.79
C ILE A 459 -0.30 11.85 -0.08
N ARG A 460 -0.53 10.77 0.66
CA ARG A 460 -1.85 10.50 1.26
C ARG A 460 -1.77 9.61 2.48
N VAL A 461 -2.78 9.75 3.32
CA VAL A 461 -3.08 8.97 4.53
C VAL A 461 -4.49 8.37 4.43
N ASN A 462 -4.68 7.20 5.03
CA ASN A 462 -5.92 6.42 5.05
C ASN A 462 -6.60 6.15 3.67
N PRO A 463 -5.86 5.86 2.57
CA PRO A 463 -6.42 5.19 1.39
C PRO A 463 -6.71 3.70 1.70
N CYS A 464 -7.46 3.04 0.83
CA CYS A 464 -7.56 1.58 0.83
C CYS A 464 -6.72 0.95 -0.31
N ALA A 465 -6.44 -0.36 -0.25
CA ALA A 465 -5.96 -1.10 -1.41
C ALA A 465 -6.39 -2.58 -1.43
N VAL A 466 -6.40 -3.19 -2.62
CA VAL A 466 -6.60 -4.63 -2.86
C VAL A 466 -5.64 -5.14 -3.95
N ALA A 467 -5.22 -6.42 -3.86
CA ALA A 467 -4.36 -7.05 -4.86
C ALA A 467 -5.09 -8.12 -5.67
N LEU A 468 -4.81 -8.19 -6.97
CA LEU A 468 -5.43 -9.12 -7.92
C LEU A 468 -4.38 -9.77 -8.84
N SER A 469 -4.50 -11.08 -9.05
CA SER A 469 -3.56 -11.85 -9.88
C SER A 469 -4.07 -12.03 -11.32
N ALA A 470 -3.22 -11.75 -12.31
CA ALA A 470 -3.42 -12.22 -13.68
C ALA A 470 -3.58 -13.76 -13.68
N ALA A 471 -4.35 -14.34 -14.59
CA ALA A 471 -4.65 -15.77 -14.53
C ALA A 471 -3.39 -16.66 -14.65
N ASP A 472 -2.41 -16.26 -15.46
CA ASP A 472 -1.11 -16.94 -15.54
C ASP A 472 -0.12 -16.56 -14.43
N GLY A 473 -0.49 -15.64 -13.52
CA GLY A 473 0.35 -15.13 -12.43
C GLY A 473 1.55 -14.26 -12.84
N SER A 474 1.74 -13.97 -14.13
CA SER A 474 2.86 -13.15 -14.64
C SER A 474 2.89 -11.72 -14.10
N SER A 475 1.73 -11.19 -13.68
CA SER A 475 1.64 -9.94 -12.94
C SER A 475 0.58 -9.94 -11.83
N VAL A 476 0.83 -9.12 -10.81
CA VAL A 476 -0.11 -8.81 -9.73
C VAL A 476 -0.36 -7.30 -9.74
N GLN A 477 -1.63 -6.94 -9.63
CA GLN A 477 -2.13 -5.58 -9.78
C GLN A 477 -2.70 -5.11 -8.43
N VAL A 478 -2.05 -4.12 -7.83
CA VAL A 478 -2.45 -3.51 -6.57
C VAL A 478 -3.26 -2.25 -6.87
N TYR A 479 -4.56 -2.32 -6.64
CA TYR A 479 -5.50 -1.21 -6.81
C TYR A 479 -5.58 -0.44 -5.50
N MET A 480 -5.22 0.84 -5.52
CA MET A 480 -5.36 1.77 -4.40
C MET A 480 -6.44 2.81 -4.73
N TYR A 481 -7.29 3.16 -3.77
CA TYR A 481 -8.35 4.15 -3.95
C TYR A 481 -8.37 5.20 -2.83
N GLY A 482 -8.61 6.45 -3.21
CA GLY A 482 -8.88 7.56 -2.31
C GLY A 482 -7.78 7.82 -1.27
N GLY A 483 -8.19 8.03 -0.02
CA GLY A 483 -7.35 8.56 1.06
C GLY A 483 -7.51 10.08 1.16
N GLN A 484 -6.64 10.73 1.92
CA GLN A 484 -6.64 12.18 2.06
C GLN A 484 -5.23 12.76 2.24
N ASN A 485 -5.08 14.04 1.90
CA ASN A 485 -3.96 14.86 2.31
C ASN A 485 -4.42 15.76 3.47
N LEU A 486 -3.64 15.80 4.57
CA LEU A 486 -3.95 16.60 5.76
C LEU A 486 -3.28 17.99 5.75
N LEU A 487 -2.52 18.31 4.70
CA LEU A 487 -1.71 19.52 4.60
C LEU A 487 -2.29 20.50 3.56
N PRO A 488 -2.45 21.79 3.91
CA PRO A 488 -2.19 22.39 5.21
C PRO A 488 -3.28 22.06 6.25
N TYR A 489 -2.90 22.12 7.53
CA TYR A 489 -3.81 21.87 8.65
C TYR A 489 -5.11 22.71 8.55
N GLY A 490 -6.26 22.09 8.83
CA GLY A 490 -7.57 22.69 8.67
C GLY A 490 -8.09 22.79 7.22
N GLN A 491 -7.32 22.33 6.23
CA GLN A 491 -7.72 22.28 4.80
C GLN A 491 -7.51 20.87 4.22
N GLN A 492 -7.91 19.86 5.02
CA GLN A 492 -7.83 18.44 4.67
C GLN A 492 -8.61 18.17 3.36
N THR A 493 -7.99 17.48 2.40
CA THR A 493 -8.60 17.15 1.10
C THR A 493 -8.69 15.63 0.94
N GLN A 494 -9.90 15.10 0.81
CA GLN A 494 -10.14 13.69 0.51
C GLN A 494 -10.10 13.45 -1.01
N TYR A 495 -9.47 12.35 -1.44
CA TYR A 495 -9.30 11.98 -2.84
C TYR A 495 -10.37 10.97 -3.31
N ASP A 496 -10.75 11.03 -4.60
CA ASP A 496 -11.63 10.08 -5.30
C ASP A 496 -10.91 9.31 -6.44
N ASP A 497 -9.58 9.43 -6.54
CA ASP A 497 -8.78 8.83 -7.59
C ASP A 497 -8.44 7.35 -7.33
N ILE A 498 -8.24 6.59 -8.41
CA ILE A 498 -7.81 5.19 -8.37
C ILE A 498 -6.45 5.07 -9.04
N TRP A 499 -5.54 4.36 -8.39
CA TRP A 499 -4.20 4.07 -8.86
C TRP A 499 -3.95 2.57 -8.90
N ILE A 500 -3.14 2.11 -9.84
CA ILE A 500 -2.70 0.73 -9.96
C ILE A 500 -1.18 0.70 -9.88
N LEU A 501 -0.62 0.00 -8.88
CA LEU A 501 0.78 -0.41 -8.88
C LEU A 501 0.85 -1.83 -9.46
N THR A 502 1.66 -2.03 -10.51
CA THR A 502 1.85 -3.34 -11.14
C THR A 502 3.17 -3.96 -10.71
N ILE A 503 3.12 -5.24 -10.33
CA ILE A 503 4.26 -6.06 -9.88
C ILE A 503 4.40 -7.20 -10.90
N PRO A 504 5.59 -7.51 -11.45
CA PRO A 504 6.94 -7.08 -11.04
C PRO A 504 7.43 -5.68 -11.45
N SER A 505 6.77 -4.93 -12.33
CA SER A 505 7.42 -3.74 -12.93
C SER A 505 7.56 -2.51 -12.00
N PHE A 506 6.89 -2.54 -10.84
CA PHE A 506 6.73 -1.41 -9.91
C PHE A 506 6.35 -0.11 -10.64
N THR A 507 5.48 -0.22 -11.64
CA THR A 507 4.97 0.93 -12.39
C THR A 507 3.62 1.36 -11.83
N TRP A 508 3.48 2.65 -11.54
CA TRP A 508 2.20 3.26 -11.20
C TRP A 508 1.44 3.67 -12.46
N ILE A 509 0.11 3.48 -12.42
CA ILE A 509 -0.82 3.81 -13.49
C ILE A 509 -2.03 4.49 -12.85
N GLN A 510 -2.33 5.73 -13.22
CA GLN A 510 -3.58 6.40 -12.83
C GLN A 510 -4.74 5.86 -13.68
N VAL A 511 -5.89 5.63 -13.06
CA VAL A 511 -7.12 5.23 -13.78
C VAL A 511 -7.92 6.47 -14.14
N ASP A 512 -8.30 6.61 -15.42
CA ASP A 512 -9.24 7.66 -15.84
C ASP A 512 -10.68 7.29 -15.42
N THR A 513 -11.15 7.97 -14.38
CA THR A 513 -12.53 7.89 -13.89
C THR A 513 -13.37 9.13 -14.26
N THR A 514 -12.81 10.08 -15.03
CA THR A 514 -13.40 11.43 -15.29
C THR A 514 -14.82 11.39 -15.87
N ASN A 515 -15.15 10.34 -16.61
CA ASN A 515 -16.43 10.16 -17.31
C ASN A 515 -17.34 9.14 -16.61
N GLN A 516 -17.19 8.93 -15.30
CA GLN A 516 -17.92 7.94 -14.50
C GLN A 516 -18.72 8.56 -13.36
N ALA A 517 -19.65 7.79 -12.79
CA ALA A 517 -20.36 8.14 -11.57
C ALA A 517 -19.49 7.78 -10.35
N ASN A 518 -18.46 8.58 -10.09
CA ASN A 518 -17.54 8.38 -8.96
C ASN A 518 -18.27 8.51 -7.61
N PRO A 519 -17.94 7.66 -6.61
CA PRO A 519 -18.23 7.98 -5.21
C PRO A 519 -17.47 9.25 -4.79
N PRO A 520 -18.00 10.07 -3.88
CA PRO A 520 -17.28 11.23 -3.38
C PRO A 520 -16.00 10.81 -2.66
N GLY A 521 -14.98 11.68 -2.76
CA GLY A 521 -13.65 11.46 -2.20
C GLY A 521 -13.68 11.16 -0.72
N ARG A 522 -12.86 10.18 -0.29
CA ARG A 522 -12.96 9.58 1.04
C ARG A 522 -11.67 9.00 1.60
N ALA A 523 -11.54 9.04 2.92
CA ALA A 523 -10.47 8.40 3.68
C ALA A 523 -11.05 7.48 4.77
N GLY A 524 -10.24 6.56 5.31
CA GLY A 524 -10.66 5.67 6.41
C GLY A 524 -11.76 4.70 6.00
N HIS A 525 -11.76 4.29 4.72
CA HIS A 525 -12.72 3.38 4.11
C HIS A 525 -12.07 2.01 3.89
N MET A 526 -12.87 0.95 4.00
CA MET A 526 -12.37 -0.42 3.86
C MET A 526 -12.59 -0.92 2.42
N CYS A 527 -11.58 -1.53 1.81
CA CYS A 527 -11.70 -2.16 0.50
C CYS A 527 -11.35 -3.64 0.56
N ASN A 528 -12.22 -4.46 -0.03
CA ASN A 528 -12.11 -5.90 -0.06
C ASN A 528 -12.40 -6.38 -1.49
N VAL A 529 -11.90 -7.55 -1.89
CA VAL A 529 -12.00 -8.02 -3.28
C VAL A 529 -12.59 -9.42 -3.37
N TRP A 530 -13.62 -9.57 -4.21
CA TRP A 530 -14.21 -10.86 -4.57
C TRP A 530 -14.73 -10.82 -6.00
N ASN A 531 -14.67 -11.94 -6.71
CA ASN A 531 -15.07 -12.05 -8.12
C ASN A 531 -14.48 -10.93 -9.02
N GLY A 532 -13.22 -10.56 -8.82
CA GLY A 532 -12.54 -9.49 -9.57
C GLY A 532 -13.10 -8.07 -9.33
N GLN A 533 -13.99 -7.87 -8.36
CA GLN A 533 -14.60 -6.59 -8.03
C GLN A 533 -14.10 -6.11 -6.67
N MET A 534 -13.65 -4.86 -6.61
CA MET A 534 -13.32 -4.19 -5.35
C MET A 534 -14.62 -3.63 -4.77
N VAL A 535 -14.96 -4.06 -3.55
CA VAL A 535 -16.07 -3.54 -2.76
C VAL A 535 -15.51 -2.57 -1.73
N VAL A 536 -15.99 -1.33 -1.78
CA VAL A 536 -15.65 -0.25 -0.86
C VAL A 536 -16.74 -0.12 0.18
N VAL A 537 -16.38 -0.02 1.47
CA VAL A 537 -17.31 0.11 2.59
C VAL A 537 -16.92 1.28 3.48
N GLY A 538 -17.85 2.23 3.62
CA GLY A 538 -17.75 3.41 4.47
C GLY A 538 -16.72 4.43 3.99
N GLY A 539 -16.23 5.21 4.93
CA GLY A 539 -15.25 6.27 4.73
C GLY A 539 -15.74 7.62 5.22
N TYR A 540 -14.81 8.43 5.70
CA TYR A 540 -15.07 9.84 5.96
C TYR A 540 -15.12 10.57 4.63
N VAL A 541 -16.30 11.08 4.32
CA VAL A 541 -16.59 11.97 3.20
C VAL A 541 -16.58 13.42 3.67
N GLY A 542 -16.26 14.34 2.77
CA GLY A 542 -16.29 15.79 3.04
C GLY A 542 -17.65 16.30 3.54
N GLN A 543 -17.63 17.53 4.08
CA GLN A 543 -18.79 18.14 4.75
C GLN A 543 -19.99 18.41 3.81
N ASP A 544 -19.79 18.39 2.50
CA ASP A 544 -20.85 18.59 1.49
C ASP A 544 -21.91 17.48 1.46
N LEU A 545 -21.58 16.28 1.97
CA LEU A 545 -22.52 15.15 2.03
C LEU A 545 -23.05 14.94 3.45
N SER A 546 -24.35 15.14 3.65
CA SER A 546 -25.03 15.04 4.95
C SER A 546 -25.11 13.62 5.49
N CYS A 547 -25.47 12.64 4.65
CA CYS A 547 -25.39 11.21 4.92
C CYS A 547 -24.84 10.46 3.71
N ASP A 548 -24.01 9.45 3.96
CA ASP A 548 -23.55 8.46 2.98
C ASP A 548 -24.08 7.07 3.36
N SER A 549 -25.37 6.85 3.11
CA SER A 549 -26.06 5.56 3.30
C SER A 549 -26.45 4.96 1.94
N PRO A 550 -26.17 3.67 1.66
CA PRO A 550 -25.54 2.68 2.57
C PRO A 550 -24.01 2.84 2.74
N GLY A 551 -23.38 3.77 2.01
CA GLY A 551 -21.93 3.99 2.04
C GLY A 551 -21.13 2.84 1.44
N ILE A 552 -21.68 2.13 0.44
CA ILE A 552 -21.07 0.95 -0.18
C ILE A 552 -21.03 1.10 -1.69
N TYR A 553 -19.86 0.84 -2.29
CA TYR A 553 -19.61 1.01 -3.72
C TYR A 553 -18.86 -0.18 -4.29
N VAL A 554 -18.98 -0.37 -5.61
CA VAL A 554 -18.40 -1.51 -6.33
C VAL A 554 -17.63 -1.01 -7.53
N PHE A 555 -16.35 -1.38 -7.62
CA PHE A 555 -15.49 -1.08 -8.77
C PHE A 555 -15.10 -2.37 -9.48
N ASN A 556 -15.46 -2.51 -10.75
CA ASN A 556 -14.98 -3.60 -11.59
C ASN A 556 -13.54 -3.28 -12.01
N THR A 557 -12.60 -4.01 -11.41
CA THR A 557 -11.16 -3.76 -11.58
C THR A 557 -10.65 -4.13 -12.97
N SER A 558 -11.39 -4.94 -13.73
CA SER A 558 -11.02 -5.42 -15.08
C SER A 558 -11.49 -4.49 -16.20
N SER A 559 -12.70 -3.92 -16.07
CA SER A 559 -13.18 -2.86 -16.98
C SER A 559 -12.74 -1.46 -16.56
N LEU A 560 -12.21 -1.31 -15.34
CA LEU A 560 -11.86 -0.04 -14.69
C LEU A 560 -13.05 0.90 -14.51
N GLN A 561 -14.20 0.34 -14.09
CA GLN A 561 -15.45 1.10 -13.97
C GLN A 561 -16.20 0.88 -12.66
N TRP A 562 -16.70 1.96 -12.07
CA TRP A 562 -17.72 1.92 -11.01
C TRP A 562 -19.02 1.27 -11.51
N GLN A 563 -19.69 0.51 -10.64
CA GLN A 563 -20.88 -0.29 -10.96
C GLN A 563 -22.07 0.09 -10.08
N SER A 564 -23.30 0.01 -10.61
CA SER A 564 -24.53 0.19 -9.82
C SER A 564 -24.85 -0.98 -8.88
N GLY A 565 -24.05 -2.05 -8.94
CA GLY A 565 -24.24 -3.24 -8.13
C GLY A 565 -23.07 -4.20 -8.25
N TYR A 566 -23.06 -5.17 -7.33
CA TYR A 566 -22.11 -6.25 -7.26
C TYR A 566 -22.64 -7.49 -8.00
N VAL A 567 -21.78 -8.16 -8.77
CA VAL A 567 -22.13 -9.37 -9.53
C VAL A 567 -21.31 -10.56 -9.01
N ALA A 568 -21.98 -11.47 -8.30
CA ALA A 568 -21.35 -12.72 -7.86
C ALA A 568 -21.15 -13.67 -9.04
N LEU A 569 -19.95 -14.23 -9.18
CA LEU A 569 -19.60 -15.23 -10.18
C LEU A 569 -19.39 -16.59 -9.50
N GLN A 570 -20.04 -17.63 -10.04
CA GLN A 570 -20.03 -18.97 -9.47
C GLN A 570 -18.69 -19.69 -9.74
N THR A 571 -18.15 -20.33 -8.70
CA THR A 571 -16.92 -21.14 -8.71
C THR A 571 -16.97 -22.15 -7.56
N ASP A 572 -16.39 -23.32 -7.76
CA ASP A 572 -16.27 -24.37 -6.73
C ASP A 572 -15.07 -24.12 -5.78
N ASP A 573 -14.25 -23.10 -6.06
CA ASP A 573 -13.16 -22.68 -5.17
C ASP A 573 -13.63 -21.67 -4.12
N ASN A 574 -13.73 -22.12 -2.86
CA ASN A 574 -14.10 -21.30 -1.71
C ASN A 574 -13.18 -20.09 -1.47
N LEU A 575 -11.95 -20.09 -2.01
CA LEU A 575 -11.02 -18.96 -1.93
C LEU A 575 -11.13 -17.99 -3.11
N ASN A 576 -11.97 -18.30 -4.10
CA ASN A 576 -12.26 -17.44 -5.24
C ASN A 576 -11.01 -17.02 -6.02
N ARG A 577 -10.04 -17.92 -6.20
CA ARG A 577 -8.81 -17.71 -6.98
C ARG A 577 -9.07 -17.89 -8.48
N GLN A 578 -8.12 -17.45 -9.32
CA GLN A 578 -8.13 -17.75 -10.75
C GLN A 578 -8.14 -19.28 -10.99
N LYS A 579 -8.81 -19.75 -12.05
CA LYS A 579 -8.98 -21.20 -12.32
C LYS A 579 -7.65 -21.97 -12.41
N SER A 580 -6.66 -21.38 -13.05
CA SER A 580 -5.27 -21.86 -13.17
C SER A 580 -4.51 -21.91 -11.84
N GLN A 581 -5.00 -21.26 -10.79
CA GLN A 581 -4.34 -21.06 -9.50
C GLN A 581 -5.01 -21.83 -8.35
N GLN A 582 -6.08 -22.59 -8.62
CA GLN A 582 -6.85 -23.32 -7.59
C GLN A 582 -6.04 -24.42 -6.87
N GLY A 583 -4.93 -24.87 -7.48
CA GLY A 583 -3.98 -25.80 -6.85
C GLY A 583 -3.00 -25.15 -5.86
N ASP A 584 -2.84 -23.82 -5.86
CA ASP A 584 -1.85 -23.12 -5.05
C ASP A 584 -2.51 -22.38 -3.86
N PRO A 585 -2.25 -22.75 -2.60
CA PRO A 585 -2.85 -22.12 -1.44
C PRO A 585 -2.32 -20.69 -1.17
N SER A 586 -1.20 -20.28 -1.79
CA SER A 586 -0.63 -18.93 -1.67
C SER A 586 -1.27 -17.91 -2.62
N ALA A 587 -1.95 -18.38 -3.67
CA ALA A 587 -2.49 -17.52 -4.71
C ALA A 587 -3.61 -16.59 -4.22
N LEU A 588 -3.69 -15.39 -4.81
CA LEU A 588 -4.54 -14.31 -4.32
C LEU A 588 -6.04 -14.65 -4.41
N GLN A 589 -6.68 -14.60 -3.24
CA GLN A 589 -8.11 -14.80 -3.06
C GLN A 589 -8.91 -13.69 -3.78
N GLY A 590 -10.18 -13.96 -4.10
CA GLY A 590 -11.06 -13.00 -4.77
C GLY A 590 -10.74 -12.66 -6.24
N SER A 591 -9.68 -13.24 -6.81
CA SER A 591 -9.24 -13.00 -8.19
C SER A 591 -10.05 -13.74 -9.27
N PHE A 592 -11.06 -14.55 -8.92
CA PHE A 592 -11.83 -15.33 -9.90
C PHE A 592 -12.61 -14.45 -10.88
N GLY A 593 -12.32 -14.59 -12.17
CA GLY A 593 -12.96 -13.80 -13.22
C GLY A 593 -12.29 -12.44 -13.47
N TYR A 594 -11.21 -12.12 -12.75
CA TYR A 594 -10.38 -10.96 -13.04
C TYR A 594 -9.68 -11.12 -14.40
N ALA A 595 -9.68 -10.04 -15.18
CA ALA A 595 -8.91 -9.90 -16.40
C ALA A 595 -8.03 -8.65 -16.34
N VAL A 596 -6.78 -8.75 -16.79
CA VAL A 596 -5.81 -7.64 -16.79
C VAL A 596 -6.34 -6.51 -17.68
N PRO A 597 -6.53 -5.27 -17.18
CA PRO A 597 -7.07 -4.16 -17.97
C PRO A 597 -6.19 -3.76 -19.15
N LYS A 598 -6.81 -3.19 -20.20
CA LYS A 598 -6.06 -2.67 -21.36
C LYS A 598 -5.05 -1.58 -20.98
N ALA A 599 -5.35 -0.73 -19.99
CA ALA A 599 -4.44 0.29 -19.49
C ALA A 599 -3.18 -0.31 -18.85
N VAL A 600 -3.30 -1.48 -18.21
CA VAL A 600 -2.16 -2.25 -17.69
C VAL A 600 -1.39 -2.90 -18.85
N GLN A 601 -2.10 -3.54 -19.80
CA GLN A 601 -1.49 -4.18 -20.97
C GLN A 601 -0.66 -3.18 -21.81
N SER A 602 -1.08 -1.92 -21.92
CA SER A 602 -0.32 -0.87 -22.60
C SER A 602 0.97 -0.44 -21.89
N VAL A 603 1.19 -0.85 -20.63
CA VAL A 603 2.37 -0.53 -19.82
C VAL A 603 3.29 -1.73 -19.66
N ILE A 604 2.77 -2.93 -19.35
CA ILE A 604 3.58 -4.14 -19.10
C ILE A 604 3.57 -5.14 -20.27
N GLY A 605 2.80 -4.89 -21.32
CA GLY A 605 2.54 -5.82 -22.41
C GLY A 605 1.55 -6.92 -22.02
N GLY A 606 1.59 -8.04 -22.73
CA GLY A 606 0.70 -9.18 -22.50
C GLY A 606 -0.72 -8.97 -23.02
N ASN A 607 -1.68 -9.59 -22.35
CA ASN A 607 -3.08 -9.70 -22.73
C ASN A 607 -3.99 -9.85 -21.49
N SER A 608 -5.29 -10.07 -21.69
CA SER A 608 -6.29 -10.11 -20.61
C SER A 608 -6.13 -11.23 -19.58
N VAL A 609 -5.42 -12.33 -19.90
CA VAL A 609 -5.14 -13.42 -18.94
C VAL A 609 -3.72 -13.37 -18.35
N GLY A 610 -2.87 -12.42 -18.80
CA GLY A 610 -1.49 -12.29 -18.35
C GLY A 610 -0.49 -12.14 -19.51
N ALA A 611 0.57 -12.94 -19.50
CA ALA A 611 1.74 -12.87 -20.38
C ALA A 611 2.46 -11.50 -20.35
N ALA A 612 2.59 -10.90 -19.16
CA ALA A 612 3.29 -9.63 -18.98
C ALA A 612 4.75 -9.72 -19.48
N THR A 613 5.12 -8.86 -20.42
CA THR A 613 6.48 -8.82 -21.01
C THR A 613 7.47 -7.98 -20.21
N VAL A 614 6.99 -7.06 -19.37
CA VAL A 614 7.83 -6.30 -18.43
C VAL A 614 7.88 -7.06 -17.10
N SER A 615 8.79 -8.02 -17.02
CA SER A 615 8.91 -8.98 -15.92
C SER A 615 9.84 -8.54 -14.76
N ALA A 616 10.30 -7.29 -14.75
CA ALA A 616 11.18 -6.73 -13.72
C ALA A 616 10.95 -5.22 -13.53
N PRO A 617 11.34 -4.63 -12.38
CA PRO A 617 11.30 -3.18 -12.16
C PRO A 617 12.23 -2.43 -13.13
N ALA A 618 11.82 -1.21 -13.52
CA ALA A 618 12.63 -0.34 -14.37
C ALA A 618 14.00 0.02 -13.74
N GLU A 619 14.01 0.29 -12.43
CA GLU A 619 15.21 0.36 -11.61
C GLU A 619 15.34 -0.97 -10.85
N SER A 620 16.17 -1.88 -11.36
CA SER A 620 16.23 -3.27 -10.88
C SER A 620 16.64 -3.38 -9.41
N ALA A 621 15.95 -4.23 -8.65
CA ALA A 621 16.28 -4.54 -7.27
C ALA A 621 17.73 -5.04 -7.15
N THR A 622 18.51 -4.42 -6.26
CA THR A 622 19.93 -4.79 -6.05
C THR A 622 20.12 -5.87 -4.99
N GLN A 623 19.11 -6.11 -4.15
CA GLN A 623 19.11 -7.07 -3.05
C GLN A 623 17.70 -7.63 -2.78
N GLY A 624 17.62 -8.66 -1.93
CA GLY A 624 16.36 -9.12 -1.36
C GLY A 624 15.48 -9.96 -2.29
N PRO A 625 14.17 -10.12 -1.95
CA PRO A 625 13.26 -11.04 -2.63
C PRO A 625 13.01 -10.66 -4.11
N LEU A 626 13.03 -9.36 -4.44
CA LEU A 626 12.81 -8.86 -5.79
C LEU A 626 14.05 -9.00 -6.69
N ALA A 627 15.25 -9.17 -6.13
CA ALA A 627 16.48 -9.37 -6.89
C ALA A 627 16.79 -10.85 -7.20
N THR A 628 16.15 -11.77 -6.46
CA THR A 628 16.47 -13.21 -6.48
C THR A 628 15.28 -14.12 -6.74
N GLY A 629 14.06 -13.67 -6.44
CA GLY A 629 12.82 -14.40 -6.69
C GLY A 629 12.07 -13.93 -7.95
N THR A 630 11.01 -14.64 -8.28
CA THR A 630 10.13 -14.39 -9.43
C THR A 630 8.67 -14.43 -8.99
N PRO A 631 7.72 -13.89 -9.77
CA PRO A 631 6.31 -14.22 -9.59
C PRO A 631 6.07 -15.72 -9.80
N HIS A 632 4.97 -16.25 -9.23
CA HIS A 632 4.50 -17.61 -9.51
C HIS A 632 3.76 -17.62 -10.86
N THR A 633 4.19 -18.48 -11.80
CA THR A 633 3.59 -18.60 -13.14
C THR A 633 2.75 -19.87 -13.26
N TYR A 634 1.59 -19.78 -13.91
CA TYR A 634 0.61 -20.84 -14.03
C TYR A 634 0.17 -21.05 -15.48
N THR A 635 -0.03 -22.31 -15.89
CA THR A 635 -0.52 -22.62 -17.24
C THR A 635 -2.00 -22.24 -17.40
N VAL A 636 -2.31 -21.42 -18.42
CA VAL A 636 -3.69 -21.05 -18.76
C VAL A 636 -4.15 -21.83 -20.00
N THR A 637 -5.05 -22.79 -19.77
CA THR A 637 -5.73 -23.53 -20.84
C THR A 637 -6.96 -22.76 -21.30
N GLN A 638 -7.00 -22.32 -22.56
CA GLN A 638 -8.15 -21.60 -23.12
C GLN A 638 -9.26 -22.56 -23.57
N SER A 639 -10.49 -22.04 -23.69
CA SER A 639 -11.67 -22.74 -24.18
C SER A 639 -11.56 -23.07 -25.67
N GLY A 640 -10.82 -24.14 -25.97
CA GLY A 640 -10.41 -24.56 -27.31
C GLY A 640 -9.23 -25.54 -27.30
N GLY A 641 -8.58 -25.76 -26.16
CA GLY A 641 -7.45 -26.69 -26.02
C GLY A 641 -6.09 -26.07 -26.38
N SER A 642 -6.06 -24.80 -26.80
CA SER A 642 -4.85 -24.00 -26.85
C SER A 642 -4.30 -23.78 -25.43
N VAL A 643 -3.14 -24.37 -25.18
CA VAL A 643 -2.37 -24.17 -23.94
C VAL A 643 -1.45 -22.97 -24.15
N ALA A 644 -1.71 -21.88 -23.43
CA ALA A 644 -0.81 -20.73 -23.40
C ALA A 644 0.25 -20.95 -22.31
N THR A 645 1.39 -21.50 -22.71
CA THR A 645 2.61 -21.60 -21.86
C THR A 645 3.75 -20.88 -22.57
N GLU A 646 3.81 -19.56 -22.43
CA GLU A 646 4.99 -18.78 -22.80
C GLU A 646 5.83 -18.48 -21.55
N THR A 647 6.69 -19.45 -21.20
CA THR A 647 7.73 -19.23 -20.19
C THR A 647 8.74 -18.24 -20.76
N ALA A 648 8.81 -17.03 -20.18
CA ALA A 648 9.84 -16.05 -20.48
C ALA A 648 11.23 -16.56 -20.03
N ALA A 649 11.91 -17.31 -20.91
CA ALA A 649 13.22 -17.89 -20.61
C ALA A 649 14.30 -16.79 -20.51
N PRO A 650 15.14 -16.79 -19.46
CA PRO A 650 16.21 -15.81 -19.33
C PRO A 650 17.30 -16.03 -20.40
N THR A 651 17.74 -14.95 -21.04
CA THR A 651 18.71 -14.96 -22.13
C THR A 651 20.16 -15.19 -21.66
N GLY A 652 20.46 -16.43 -21.26
CA GLY A 652 21.81 -16.86 -20.88
C GLY A 652 22.69 -17.23 -22.09
N THR A 653 23.73 -16.45 -22.35
CA THR A 653 24.67 -16.69 -23.46
C THR A 653 25.72 -17.75 -23.15
N SER A 654 25.68 -18.89 -23.85
CA SER A 654 26.84 -19.75 -24.12
C SER A 654 26.52 -20.71 -25.29
N GLY A 655 27.51 -21.40 -25.87
CA GLY A 655 27.26 -22.35 -26.95
C GLY A 655 28.49 -23.17 -27.37
N THR A 656 28.38 -23.85 -28.51
CA THR A 656 29.44 -24.50 -29.35
C THR A 656 29.37 -26.04 -29.50
N SER A 657 29.25 -26.49 -30.76
CA SER A 657 29.65 -27.80 -31.34
C SER A 657 28.86 -29.10 -31.03
N GLY A 658 28.89 -30.04 -31.99
CA GLY A 658 28.20 -31.35 -31.96
C GLY A 658 27.20 -31.56 -33.12
N THR A 659 27.56 -31.46 -34.40
CA THR A 659 28.38 -32.40 -35.20
C THR A 659 27.62 -33.67 -35.69
N SER A 660 27.06 -33.57 -36.91
CA SER A 660 26.75 -34.62 -37.91
C SER A 660 26.09 -35.95 -37.51
N GLY A 661 24.93 -36.23 -38.12
CA GLY A 661 24.40 -37.58 -38.37
C GLY A 661 23.55 -37.59 -39.65
N ASN A 662 23.81 -38.48 -40.61
CA ASN A 662 23.23 -38.43 -41.96
C ASN A 662 22.80 -39.80 -42.49
N THR A 663 21.48 -40.04 -42.52
CA THR A 663 20.74 -41.04 -43.32
C THR A 663 19.24 -40.66 -43.25
N GLY A 664 18.40 -40.85 -44.28
CA GLY A 664 18.65 -41.35 -45.63
C GLY A 664 17.38 -41.98 -46.23
N GLY A 665 16.84 -41.38 -47.29
CA GLY A 665 15.64 -41.84 -48.01
C GLY A 665 14.34 -41.14 -47.56
N GLY A 666 13.39 -40.82 -48.44
CA GLY A 666 13.43 -40.82 -49.91
C GLY A 666 12.23 -41.47 -50.59
N SER A 667 11.20 -40.67 -50.90
CA SER A 667 10.28 -40.87 -52.03
C SER A 667 9.56 -39.54 -52.33
N SER A 668 9.10 -39.40 -53.56
CA SER A 668 8.47 -38.18 -54.10
C SER A 668 6.95 -38.20 -53.95
N ASP A 669 6.34 -37.01 -53.89
CA ASP A 669 5.12 -36.77 -54.64
C ASP A 669 4.97 -35.28 -55.04
N ASN A 670 4.22 -35.01 -56.12
CA ASN A 670 4.02 -33.67 -56.68
C ASN A 670 2.65 -33.10 -56.32
N GLY A 671 2.61 -31.86 -55.79
CA GLY A 671 1.36 -31.14 -55.53
C GLY A 671 1.63 -29.70 -55.07
N GLY A 672 1.63 -28.74 -56.00
CA GLY A 672 2.09 -27.37 -55.72
C GLY A 672 1.05 -26.44 -55.09
N SER A 673 1.51 -25.37 -54.44
CA SER A 673 0.73 -24.14 -54.26
C SER A 673 1.59 -22.93 -53.90
N SER A 674 1.15 -21.75 -54.33
CA SER A 674 1.50 -20.41 -53.81
C SER A 674 2.96 -19.90 -53.90
N SER A 675 3.09 -18.59 -54.14
CA SER A 675 4.38 -17.88 -54.13
C SER A 675 4.80 -17.51 -52.70
N GLY A 676 5.61 -18.35 -52.06
CA GLY A 676 6.24 -18.02 -50.79
C GLY A 676 7.24 -16.87 -50.91
N THR A 677 7.11 -15.84 -50.08
CA THR A 677 8.08 -14.73 -50.00
C THR A 677 9.46 -15.27 -49.60
N ASN A 678 10.52 -14.89 -50.33
CA ASN A 678 11.88 -15.38 -50.11
C ASN A 678 12.49 -14.85 -48.79
N ILE A 679 12.19 -15.52 -47.66
CA ILE A 679 12.65 -15.14 -46.30
C ILE A 679 14.16 -14.94 -46.25
N GLY A 680 14.94 -15.79 -46.92
CA GLY A 680 16.41 -15.66 -46.97
C GLY A 680 16.91 -14.34 -47.56
N ALA A 681 16.20 -13.75 -48.53
CA ALA A 681 16.53 -12.45 -49.10
C ALA A 681 16.22 -11.30 -48.13
N ILE A 682 15.12 -11.41 -47.37
CA ILE A 682 14.75 -10.43 -46.33
C ILE A 682 15.78 -10.46 -45.19
N VAL A 683 16.13 -11.65 -44.69
CA VAL A 683 17.14 -11.82 -43.62
C VAL A 683 18.50 -11.26 -44.05
N ALA A 684 18.96 -11.56 -45.27
CA ALA A 684 20.19 -10.99 -45.81
C ALA A 684 20.15 -9.45 -45.90
N GLY A 685 19.02 -8.87 -46.33
CA GLY A 685 18.82 -7.42 -46.40
C GLY A 685 18.86 -6.75 -45.02
N VAL A 686 18.21 -7.35 -44.01
CA VAL A 686 18.22 -6.84 -42.62
C VAL A 686 19.63 -6.88 -42.02
N ILE A 687 20.37 -7.99 -42.20
CA ILE A 687 21.76 -8.11 -41.72
C ILE A 687 22.66 -7.04 -42.38
N ALA A 688 22.54 -6.85 -43.70
CA ALA A 688 23.28 -5.81 -44.41
C ALA A 688 22.93 -4.39 -43.92
N GLY A 689 21.64 -4.12 -43.64
CA GLY A 689 21.18 -2.84 -43.08
C GLY A 689 21.74 -2.56 -41.68
N ILE A 690 21.73 -3.56 -40.78
CA ILE A 690 22.29 -3.43 -39.43
C ILE A 690 23.80 -3.16 -39.50
N LEU A 691 24.54 -3.90 -40.33
CA LEU A 691 25.98 -3.68 -40.53
C LEU A 691 26.29 -2.27 -41.09
N ALA A 692 25.46 -1.75 -41.99
CA ALA A 692 25.60 -0.38 -42.50
C ALA A 692 25.35 0.68 -41.41
N VAL A 693 24.35 0.49 -40.53
CA VAL A 693 24.09 1.38 -39.39
C VAL A 693 25.24 1.35 -38.37
N VAL A 694 25.76 0.17 -38.05
CA VAL A 694 26.94 0.03 -37.17
C VAL A 694 28.18 0.70 -37.77
N ALA A 695 28.43 0.53 -39.07
CA ALA A 695 29.53 1.21 -39.76
C ALA A 695 29.38 2.74 -39.75
N ALA A 696 28.16 3.26 -39.96
CA ALA A 696 27.86 4.68 -39.89
C ALA A 696 28.04 5.25 -38.46
N TYR A 697 27.61 4.51 -37.44
CA TYR A 697 27.82 4.87 -36.03
C TYR A 697 29.31 4.92 -35.68
N LEU A 698 30.09 3.91 -36.05
CA LEU A 698 31.54 3.88 -35.83
C LEU A 698 32.25 5.03 -36.57
N ALA A 699 31.84 5.34 -37.80
CA ALA A 699 32.36 6.50 -38.54
C ALA A 699 32.03 7.83 -37.83
N PHE A 700 30.84 7.96 -37.25
CA PHE A 700 30.44 9.12 -36.45
C PHE A 700 31.25 9.23 -35.14
N CYS A 701 31.49 8.13 -34.44
CA CYS A 701 32.39 8.09 -33.28
C CYS A 701 33.82 8.52 -33.65
N VAL A 702 34.37 8.03 -34.76
CA VAL A 702 35.69 8.45 -35.27
C VAL A 702 35.71 9.94 -35.66
N TRP A 703 34.62 10.48 -36.22
CA TRP A 703 34.49 11.91 -36.51
C TRP A 703 34.45 12.77 -35.24
N LEU A 704 33.67 12.38 -34.24
CA LEU A 704 33.63 13.05 -32.92
C LEU A 704 35.01 13.00 -32.25
N TYR A 705 35.68 11.85 -32.25
CA TYR A 705 37.03 11.69 -31.69
C TYR A 705 38.04 12.60 -32.40
N ARG A 706 38.02 12.67 -33.74
CA ARG A 706 38.86 13.62 -34.51
C ARG A 706 38.55 15.08 -34.20
N LYS A 707 37.27 15.43 -33.96
CA LYS A 707 36.85 16.79 -33.55
C LYS A 707 37.35 17.14 -32.15
N GLN A 708 37.22 16.23 -31.19
CA GLN A 708 37.75 16.39 -29.83
C GLN A 708 39.28 16.46 -29.80
N LEU A 709 39.98 15.62 -30.58
CA LEU A 709 41.45 15.69 -30.74
C LEU A 709 41.93 17.05 -31.24
N LYS A 710 41.19 17.70 -32.14
CA LYS A 710 41.52 19.06 -32.61
C LYS A 710 41.32 20.11 -31.51
N ILE A 711 40.29 19.97 -30.70
CA ILE A 711 40.05 20.83 -29.53
C ILE A 711 41.15 20.61 -28.47
N TYR A 712 41.47 19.37 -28.13
CA TYR A 712 42.53 19.01 -27.18
C TYR A 712 43.91 19.54 -27.61
N LYS A 713 44.28 19.39 -28.88
CA LYS A 713 45.52 19.97 -29.43
C LYS A 713 45.56 21.50 -29.35
N ASN A 714 44.42 22.16 -29.55
CA ASN A 714 44.33 23.61 -29.33
C ASN A 714 44.50 23.98 -27.84
N HIS A 715 43.92 23.21 -26.90
CA HIS A 715 44.12 23.44 -25.47
C HIS A 715 45.58 23.20 -25.02
N MET A 716 46.24 22.14 -25.50
CA MET A 716 47.67 21.94 -25.24
C MET A 716 48.51 23.11 -25.79
N ALA A 717 48.23 23.57 -27.01
CA ALA A 717 48.92 24.71 -27.62
C ALA A 717 48.61 26.06 -26.93
N MET A 718 47.56 26.15 -26.12
CA MET A 718 47.28 27.31 -25.26
C MET A 718 47.96 27.17 -23.90
N ALA A 719 47.93 26.00 -23.26
CA ALA A 719 48.65 25.73 -22.02
C ALA A 719 50.16 25.97 -22.18
N GLN A 720 50.77 25.42 -23.24
CA GLN A 720 52.18 25.63 -23.59
C GLN A 720 52.52 27.09 -23.97
N ARG A 721 51.51 27.96 -24.18
CA ARG A 721 51.69 29.43 -24.31
C ARG A 721 51.51 30.18 -22.99
N GLN A 722 50.87 29.58 -21.99
CA GLN A 722 50.75 30.13 -20.64
C GLN A 722 51.99 29.80 -19.80
N ASP A 723 52.56 28.60 -19.96
CA ASP A 723 53.82 28.22 -19.27
C ASP A 723 55.01 29.12 -19.69
N LEU A 724 55.06 29.56 -20.96
CA LEU A 724 56.05 30.55 -21.43
C LEU A 724 55.73 32.01 -21.02
N ALA A 725 54.62 32.27 -20.34
CA ALA A 725 54.23 33.59 -19.85
C ALA A 725 54.28 33.71 -18.31
N GLY A 726 54.75 32.67 -17.61
CA GLY A 726 54.66 32.54 -16.15
C GLY A 726 55.94 32.76 -15.33
N ASP A 727 57.12 32.90 -15.96
CA ASP A 727 58.40 33.02 -15.23
C ASP A 727 58.94 34.47 -15.20
N PRO A 728 58.94 35.16 -14.03
CA PRO A 728 59.30 36.57 -13.92
C PRO A 728 60.83 36.79 -13.79
N ARG A 729 61.65 36.29 -14.74
CA ARG A 729 63.12 36.27 -14.56
C ARG A 729 64.05 36.51 -15.75
N PHE A 730 63.61 37.21 -16.80
CA PHE A 730 64.54 37.80 -17.77
C PHE A 730 64.16 39.23 -18.19
N ILE A 731 65.09 40.18 -17.99
CA ILE A 731 65.09 41.49 -18.64
C ILE A 731 66.17 41.44 -19.71
N GLY A 732 65.80 41.58 -20.99
CA GLY A 732 66.71 41.53 -22.13
C GLY A 732 66.23 42.44 -23.25
N ALA A 733 67.08 43.37 -23.68
CA ALA A 733 66.66 44.53 -24.47
C ALA A 733 66.61 44.30 -26.00
N GLY A 734 65.51 44.75 -26.60
CA GLY A 734 65.55 45.58 -27.81
C GLY A 734 65.80 44.91 -29.17
N PHE A 735 65.64 45.76 -30.21
CA PHE A 735 65.82 45.50 -31.64
C PHE A 735 64.88 44.46 -32.30
N ALA A 736 64.69 44.44 -33.62
CA ALA A 736 64.45 45.51 -34.60
C ALA A 736 64.16 44.85 -35.97
N GLY A 737 63.28 45.46 -36.78
CA GLY A 737 63.03 45.05 -38.17
C GLY A 737 62.08 43.84 -38.34
N GLY A 738 61.45 43.66 -39.51
CA GLY A 738 61.45 44.53 -40.69
C GLY A 738 61.27 43.75 -42.00
N GLY A 739 60.45 44.27 -42.92
CA GLY A 739 60.06 43.59 -44.18
C GLY A 739 58.82 42.69 -44.01
N ARG A 740 57.82 42.64 -44.89
CA ARG A 740 57.69 43.00 -46.33
C ARG A 740 58.67 42.22 -47.22
N TYR A 741 58.33 41.72 -48.40
CA TYR A 741 57.37 42.18 -49.43
C TYR A 741 56.45 41.01 -49.90
N THR A 742 55.13 41.20 -50.11
CA THR A 742 54.38 41.51 -51.38
C THR A 742 54.52 40.45 -52.50
N ASP A 743 53.66 40.34 -53.52
CA ASP A 743 52.69 41.30 -54.07
C ASP A 743 51.55 40.66 -54.91
N LYS A 744 50.62 41.50 -55.36
CA LYS A 744 49.66 41.39 -56.49
C LYS A 744 48.36 40.59 -56.32
N SER A 745 47.24 41.00 -56.93
CA SER A 745 46.77 42.37 -57.30
C SER A 745 45.36 42.29 -57.91
N GLN A 746 44.40 43.08 -57.38
CA GLN A 746 43.15 43.50 -58.07
C GLN A 746 42.20 42.34 -58.52
N SER A 747 40.93 42.55 -58.89
CA SER A 747 40.07 43.74 -58.86
C SER A 747 38.67 43.37 -58.30
N SER A 748 37.78 44.36 -58.21
CA SER A 748 36.32 44.19 -58.17
C SER A 748 35.83 43.20 -59.25
N ASP A 749 34.73 42.46 -59.07
CA ASP A 749 33.39 43.07 -59.20
C ASP A 749 32.25 42.45 -58.36
N SER A 750 31.01 42.80 -58.72
CA SER A 750 29.80 42.79 -57.90
C SER A 750 28.54 42.50 -58.73
N ARG A 751 27.42 42.18 -58.04
CA ARG A 751 26.05 42.03 -58.61
C ARG A 751 25.89 40.79 -59.53
N HIS A 752 24.72 40.34 -59.99
CA HIS A 752 23.28 40.71 -59.88
C HIS A 752 22.47 39.39 -59.67
N SER A 753 21.17 39.29 -59.32
CA SER A 753 20.09 40.20 -58.87
C SER A 753 19.07 39.32 -58.10
N ALA A 754 18.21 39.81 -57.18
CA ALA A 754 16.90 40.48 -57.41
C ALA A 754 15.90 39.67 -58.27
N ASP A 755 14.59 39.61 -58.00
CA ASP A 755 13.70 40.52 -57.24
C ASP A 755 12.81 39.74 -56.21
N ASN A 756 12.31 40.24 -55.05
CA ASN A 756 11.71 41.54 -54.65
C ASN A 756 10.19 41.60 -54.96
N ARG A 757 9.30 41.65 -53.94
CA ARG A 757 8.61 42.84 -53.37
C ARG A 757 7.55 42.32 -52.35
N SER A 758 6.93 43.07 -51.42
CA SER A 758 7.12 44.37 -50.73
C SER A 758 5.95 44.50 -49.71
N GLY A 759 6.01 45.15 -48.55
CA GLY A 759 7.03 45.94 -47.83
C GLY A 759 6.36 46.76 -46.70
N SER A 760 7.11 47.61 -45.95
CA SER A 760 6.65 48.73 -45.08
C SER A 760 5.59 48.47 -43.97
N SER A 761 5.69 48.95 -42.73
CA SER A 761 6.59 49.86 -41.98
C SER A 761 6.30 49.72 -40.46
N GLY A 762 6.99 50.30 -39.47
CA GLY A 762 8.20 51.14 -39.43
C GLY A 762 8.11 52.26 -38.37
N GLY A 763 8.58 52.04 -37.13
CA GLY A 763 8.52 53.01 -36.01
C GLY A 763 9.63 52.80 -34.96
N ARG A 764 9.87 53.79 -34.07
CA ARG A 764 11.01 53.83 -33.11
C ARG A 764 10.62 54.29 -31.70
N ALA A 765 11.13 53.58 -30.68
CA ALA A 765 11.52 54.08 -29.34
C ALA A 765 10.43 54.74 -28.44
N ASN A 766 10.58 54.94 -27.11
CA ASN A 766 11.64 54.56 -26.16
C ASN A 766 11.10 54.44 -24.71
N GLN A 767 11.84 53.76 -23.82
CA GLN A 767 11.93 53.89 -22.33
C GLN A 767 10.69 54.13 -21.42
N LEU A 768 10.63 53.38 -20.30
CA LEU A 768 10.58 53.81 -18.87
C LEU A 768 10.24 52.54 -18.03
N SER A 769 11.06 52.03 -17.10
CA SER A 769 11.57 52.59 -15.82
C SER A 769 10.68 52.28 -14.61
N SER A 770 11.24 51.59 -13.61
CA SER A 770 10.74 51.50 -12.24
C SER A 770 11.90 51.42 -11.24
N ASN A 771 11.70 51.99 -10.05
CA ASN A 771 12.69 52.07 -8.96
C ASN A 771 12.58 50.81 -8.03
N ASN A 772 13.31 50.59 -6.93
CA ASN A 772 13.94 51.52 -5.97
C ASN A 772 15.08 50.80 -5.13
N PRO A 773 15.54 51.20 -3.91
CA PRO A 773 16.93 51.69 -3.78
C PRO A 773 17.79 51.17 -2.59
N TYR A 774 18.98 51.77 -2.46
CA TYR A 774 19.94 51.79 -1.33
C TYR A 774 20.96 50.64 -1.17
N ARG A 775 21.99 50.90 -0.32
CA ARG A 775 23.39 50.56 -0.61
C ARG A 775 24.28 50.56 0.67
N ASN A 776 25.42 49.86 0.59
CA ASN A 776 26.73 50.13 1.26
C ASN A 776 27.06 49.65 2.71
N VAL A 777 27.96 48.63 2.78
CA VAL A 777 29.15 48.40 3.69
C VAL A 777 29.01 48.34 5.25
N PRO A 778 30.01 47.82 6.01
CA PRO A 778 31.08 46.83 5.71
C PRO A 778 31.38 45.76 6.82
N GLY A 779 32.07 44.67 6.42
CA GLY A 779 33.16 44.08 7.23
C GLY A 779 32.87 42.82 8.09
N GLY A 780 33.90 41.99 8.26
CA GLY A 780 33.90 40.78 9.11
C GLY A 780 34.74 39.65 8.51
N ALA A 781 35.89 39.33 9.12
CA ALA A 781 36.79 38.27 8.66
C ALA A 781 36.69 37.02 9.56
N GLY A 782 36.85 35.83 8.97
CA GLY A 782 36.85 34.56 9.69
C GLY A 782 37.39 33.43 8.83
N SER A 783 38.68 33.10 8.99
CA SER A 783 39.30 31.95 8.34
C SER A 783 39.16 30.70 9.22
N ALA A 784 38.79 29.57 8.62
CA ALA A 784 38.90 28.25 9.22
C ALA A 784 39.28 27.23 8.13
N THR A 785 40.47 26.65 8.25
CA THR A 785 41.03 25.69 7.29
C THR A 785 40.56 24.27 7.58
N ALA A 786 40.13 23.54 6.55
CA ALA A 786 40.12 22.08 6.54
C ALA A 786 41.13 21.60 5.49
N ALA A 787 42.03 20.69 5.86
CA ALA A 787 43.14 20.25 5.01
C ALA A 787 43.35 18.73 5.12
N SER A 788 43.65 18.09 3.98
CA SER A 788 43.89 16.64 3.82
C SER A 788 42.67 15.75 4.13
N SER A 789 42.47 14.58 3.51
CA SER A 789 43.19 13.85 2.45
C SER A 789 42.14 13.29 1.45
N THR A 790 42.43 12.83 0.23
CA THR A 790 43.64 12.18 -0.30
C THR A 790 43.99 12.63 -1.73
N GLU A 791 45.29 12.64 -2.05
CA GLU A 791 45.80 12.69 -3.43
C GLU A 791 46.62 11.43 -3.74
N ASP A 792 46.80 11.20 -5.05
CA ASP A 792 47.69 10.25 -5.72
C ASP A 792 47.68 8.76 -5.30
N LEU A 793 46.71 8.04 -5.85
CA LEU A 793 47.02 6.80 -6.58
C LEU A 793 46.33 6.86 -7.95
N MET A 794 47.05 7.25 -9.00
CA MET A 794 46.93 6.73 -10.39
C MET A 794 47.84 7.46 -11.41
N ALA A 795 49.05 7.86 -11.01
CA ALA A 795 50.07 8.28 -11.98
C ALA A 795 50.48 7.12 -12.91
N GLY A 796 50.40 7.31 -14.24
CA GLY A 796 51.17 6.50 -15.21
C GLY A 796 50.45 5.55 -16.17
N GLN A 797 49.14 5.71 -16.47
CA GLN A 797 48.51 5.01 -17.61
C GLN A 797 47.73 5.94 -18.55
N GLU A 798 47.92 5.76 -19.86
CA GLU A 798 47.11 6.42 -20.89
C GLU A 798 45.70 5.80 -20.95
N PRO A 799 44.62 6.62 -21.03
CA PRO A 799 43.26 6.09 -21.04
C PRO A 799 42.91 5.42 -22.37
N SER A 800 42.66 4.11 -22.33
CA SER A 800 42.20 3.36 -23.50
C SER A 800 40.74 3.69 -23.87
N PHE A 801 40.39 3.48 -25.14
CA PHE A 801 39.06 3.78 -25.71
C PHE A 801 37.88 3.17 -24.92
N LEU A 802 38.08 1.99 -24.32
CA LEU A 802 37.07 1.30 -23.51
C LEU A 802 36.79 2.00 -22.16
N GLY A 803 37.78 2.62 -21.55
CA GLY A 803 37.64 3.26 -20.22
C GLY A 803 36.75 4.50 -20.21
N VAL A 804 36.51 5.11 -21.38
CA VAL A 804 35.72 6.34 -21.54
C VAL A 804 34.23 6.06 -21.81
N VAL A 805 33.88 4.86 -22.28
CA VAL A 805 32.53 4.52 -22.76
C VAL A 805 31.65 3.87 -21.69
N LEU A 806 32.26 3.23 -20.66
CA LEU A 806 31.54 2.38 -19.70
C LEU A 806 31.44 2.96 -18.27
N ASN A 807 31.60 4.29 -18.10
CA ASN A 807 31.48 4.95 -16.79
C ASN A 807 30.62 6.24 -16.88
N PRO A 808 29.31 6.18 -16.56
CA PRO A 808 28.48 7.37 -16.42
C PRO A 808 28.88 8.14 -15.15
N ARG A 809 29.73 9.17 -15.30
CA ARG A 809 30.07 10.06 -14.17
C ARG A 809 28.83 10.84 -13.72
N ARG A 810 28.71 11.01 -12.39
CA ARG A 810 27.63 11.76 -11.71
C ARG A 810 27.29 13.06 -12.41
N SER A 811 25.99 13.36 -12.47
CA SER A 811 25.45 14.63 -12.94
C SER A 811 25.93 15.81 -12.09
N LEU A 812 26.13 16.95 -12.75
CA LEU A 812 26.48 18.22 -12.11
C LEU A 812 25.28 18.74 -11.30
N ARG A 813 25.45 18.90 -9.98
CA ARG A 813 24.60 19.80 -9.21
C ARG A 813 24.97 21.24 -9.57
N VAL A 814 24.11 21.90 -10.36
CA VAL A 814 24.15 23.36 -10.49
C VAL A 814 23.60 23.94 -9.18
N VAL A 815 24.49 24.44 -8.33
CA VAL A 815 24.11 25.26 -7.18
C VAL A 815 23.93 26.68 -7.68
N ASN A 816 22.69 27.07 -7.99
CA ASN A 816 22.37 28.49 -8.07
C ASN A 816 22.52 29.07 -6.66
N ARG A 817 23.42 30.04 -6.52
CA ARG A 817 23.65 30.81 -5.31
C ARG A 817 23.48 32.28 -5.66
N ASP A 818 22.28 32.78 -5.41
CA ASP A 818 21.92 34.18 -5.23
C ASP A 818 20.89 34.23 -4.09
#